data_AF-A0A1I9XU70-F1
#
_entry.id   AF-A0A1I9XU70-F1
#
_cell.length_a   1.000
_cell.length_b   1.000
_cell.length_c   1.000
_cell.angle_alpha   90.00
_cell.angle_beta   90.00
_cell.angle_gamma   90.00
#
_symmetry.space_group_name_H-M   'P 1'
#
loop_
_entity.id
_entity.type
_entity.pdbx_description
1 polymer ?
#
loop_
_entity_poly.entity_id
_entity_poly.type
_entity_poly.pdbx_seq_one_letter_code
_entity_poly.pdbx_strand_id
1 'polypeptide(L)'
;MKIDDLASKHDQAKIFNLEYEFRINKLKLDYIKLADAGPAGAGSAQMAEEHQAGIAALRSFIGANFTHFNAASCSSLSCIPTRALGDDERYLHRIWMGGQLPAIAAEAIQQWGAALDEVRHNGGAPYVSILWVWDAGQLRNDERFSPTGGAGRYTVGRYAFGGTTLHINSLRALALDFAPERFDLLDTLHAQRYFATLSDYFRILIMCEYGGIYMDVDTIPHNPATIFLMKPEVPDYFQRNNGDAGDTRHHVSWMNLFLDETGMLIAKRNDAALRSIQRNVNRAYAGIDQQIPRSCPQFEARLFGQFYAEWKQHLGRTLLSHAEFYQRYCVLYDGVRESVVGGIRGMRLLDDIITDMHIPLSAEERRAYVRCIAGLDDIDWQLDDPLSLVNVVDVFDIEEVPRMAYAAQLRAEIDHFHYYSVLSDDPQLDRVNAIFCRYLVAHRSMHIAAGAFWRPTVGRHGSGMPAANDATMAEDEGQAGLLSHAPLRLVPGELLGDEAKNRMAKLLFATSYLEYCSFGNKLNLQFVELQRRQNIEPYLAHIHGLHDEDERFIGFFTAATMAEFQACGAVSYYRDDMKALDDAYDEFVLAHARADDCFVSSLAIDEKYRGQGLFKQMFNEIRDLAGRKGCARITLTVWEKSEALQVYLHKGFRSVGTFDYAYSLFYDRLHFLVYEGN
;
A
#
# COMPACT_ATOMS: atom_id res chain seq x y z
N MET A 1 9.97 45.45 -9.35
CA MET A 1 11.18 44.91 -10.00
C MET A 1 11.44 43.55 -9.33
N LYS A 2 11.19 42.44 -10.03
CA LYS A 2 11.31 41.08 -9.47
C LYS A 2 12.81 40.73 -9.37
N ILE A 3 13.16 39.93 -8.36
CA ILE A 3 14.54 39.49 -8.06
C ILE A 3 15.14 38.60 -9.17
N ASP A 4 14.34 38.20 -10.15
CA ASP A 4 14.70 37.24 -11.21
C ASP A 4 15.74 37.74 -12.23
N ASP A 5 15.98 39.06 -12.34
CA ASP A 5 16.77 39.65 -13.44
C ASP A 5 18.27 39.89 -13.15
N LEU A 6 18.81 39.51 -11.98
CA LEU A 6 20.21 39.86 -11.60
C LEU A 6 21.09 38.71 -11.10
N ALA A 7 20.57 37.49 -11.00
CA ALA A 7 21.31 36.32 -10.50
C ALA A 7 21.86 35.49 -11.67
N SER A 8 23.14 35.10 -11.62
CA SER A 8 23.69 34.13 -12.57
C SER A 8 23.01 32.77 -12.40
N LYS A 9 23.06 31.87 -13.40
CA LYS A 9 22.48 30.51 -13.29
C LYS A 9 22.98 29.75 -12.06
N HIS A 10 24.24 29.98 -11.67
CA HIS A 10 24.83 29.40 -10.47
C HIS A 10 24.16 29.93 -9.18
N ASP A 11 23.81 31.21 -9.16
CA ASP A 11 23.11 31.84 -8.05
C ASP A 11 21.67 31.32 -7.92
N GLN A 12 20.97 31.06 -9.03
CA GLN A 12 19.61 30.49 -9.02
C GLN A 12 19.55 29.08 -8.44
N ALA A 13 20.46 28.18 -8.84
CA ALA A 13 20.52 26.83 -8.28
C ALA A 13 20.88 26.84 -6.78
N LYS A 14 21.77 27.76 -6.37
CA LYS A 14 22.13 27.95 -4.96
C LYS A 14 20.96 28.47 -4.12
N ILE A 15 20.22 29.45 -4.63
CA ILE A 15 19.01 29.98 -3.99
C ILE A 15 17.95 28.88 -3.86
N PHE A 16 17.70 28.12 -4.93
CA PHE A 16 16.77 26.99 -4.90
C PHE A 16 17.15 25.98 -3.81
N ASN A 17 18.42 25.57 -3.76
CA ASN A 17 18.90 24.62 -2.76
C ASN A 17 18.73 25.14 -1.33
N LEU A 18 19.05 26.41 -1.06
CA LEU A 18 18.87 27.00 0.28
C LEU A 18 17.39 27.01 0.71
N GLU A 19 16.49 27.37 -0.20
CA GLU A 19 15.05 27.39 0.06
C GLU A 19 14.49 25.97 0.25
N TYR A 20 14.94 25.02 -0.58
CA TYR A 20 14.61 23.60 -0.43
C TYR A 20 15.00 23.08 0.95
N GLU A 21 16.27 23.31 1.34
CA GLU A 21 16.80 22.87 2.63
C GLU A 21 16.07 23.51 3.80
N PHE A 22 15.71 24.79 3.71
CA PHE A 22 14.91 25.45 4.73
C PHE A 22 13.53 24.80 4.88
N ARG A 23 12.82 24.57 3.78
CA ARG A 23 11.47 24.00 3.78
C ARG A 23 11.45 22.57 4.30
N ILE A 24 12.35 21.70 3.82
CA ILE A 24 12.36 20.29 4.23
C ILE A 24 12.74 20.15 5.70
N ASN A 25 13.73 20.90 6.19
CA ASN A 25 14.13 20.85 7.61
C ASN A 25 13.02 21.37 8.53
N LYS A 26 12.28 22.41 8.11
CA LYS A 26 11.10 22.88 8.83
C LYS A 26 10.04 21.77 8.92
N LEU A 27 9.71 21.09 7.81
CA LEU A 27 8.74 19.99 7.80
C LEU A 27 9.14 18.83 8.72
N LYS A 28 10.43 18.48 8.78
CA LYS A 28 10.92 17.45 9.72
C LYS A 28 10.73 17.87 11.18
N LEU A 29 11.03 19.13 11.51
CA LEU A 29 10.82 19.65 12.87
C LEU A 29 9.34 19.71 13.24
N ASP A 30 8.48 20.13 12.32
CA ASP A 30 7.04 20.18 12.52
C ASP A 30 6.46 18.77 12.70
N TYR A 31 6.99 17.77 11.98
CA TYR A 31 6.61 16.37 12.20
C TYR A 31 7.01 15.85 13.59
N ILE A 32 8.19 16.19 14.11
CA ILE A 32 8.59 15.79 15.48
C ILE A 32 7.58 16.32 16.50
N LYS A 33 7.19 17.59 16.38
CA LYS A 33 6.16 18.20 17.25
C LYS A 33 4.83 17.46 17.13
N LEU A 34 4.42 17.12 15.91
CA LEU A 34 3.20 16.36 15.63
C LEU A 34 3.25 14.97 16.28
N ALA A 35 4.36 14.25 16.10
CA ALA A 35 4.56 12.92 16.69
C ALA A 35 4.59 12.96 18.23
N ASP A 36 5.14 14.02 18.82
CA ASP A 36 5.18 14.23 20.27
C ASP A 36 3.82 14.65 20.87
N ALA A 37 3.01 15.42 20.14
CA ALA A 37 1.72 15.92 20.60
C ALA A 37 0.69 14.80 20.85
N GLY A 38 0.84 13.64 20.20
CA GLY A 38 -0.11 12.54 20.28
C GLY A 38 -1.48 12.86 19.64
N PRO A 39 -2.41 11.89 19.57
CA PRO A 39 -3.65 12.02 18.80
C PRO A 39 -4.78 12.79 19.50
N ALA A 40 -4.59 13.28 20.72
CA ALA A 40 -5.69 13.57 21.64
C ALA A 40 -6.03 15.07 21.85
N GLY A 41 -5.81 15.96 20.88
CA GLY A 41 -6.22 17.36 21.03
C GLY A 41 -6.42 18.12 19.71
N ALA A 42 -7.31 19.11 19.70
CA ALA A 42 -7.57 19.97 18.54
C ALA A 42 -6.30 20.62 17.95
N GLY A 43 -5.25 20.82 18.76
CA GLY A 43 -3.96 21.32 18.30
C GLY A 43 -3.14 20.33 17.45
N SER A 44 -3.28 19.01 17.63
CA SER A 44 -2.51 18.04 16.82
C SER A 44 -3.12 17.83 15.43
N ALA A 45 -4.45 17.91 15.31
CA ALA A 45 -5.13 17.89 14.00
C ALA A 45 -4.72 19.08 13.13
N GLN A 46 -4.73 20.29 13.70
CA GLN A 46 -4.24 21.49 13.00
C GLN A 46 -2.77 21.37 12.59
N MET A 47 -1.90 20.87 13.48
CA MET A 47 -0.48 20.63 13.14
C MET A 47 -0.31 19.61 12.00
N ALA A 48 -1.16 18.57 11.94
CA ALA A 48 -1.15 17.60 10.86
C ALA A 48 -1.56 18.24 9.53
N GLU A 49 -2.62 19.05 9.51
CA GLU A 49 -3.04 19.78 8.32
C GLU A 49 -1.97 20.77 7.84
N GLU A 50 -1.36 21.53 8.75
CA GLU A 50 -0.27 22.46 8.44
C GLU A 50 0.95 21.73 7.88
N HIS A 51 1.30 20.56 8.44
CA HIS A 51 2.39 19.72 7.92
C HIS A 51 2.09 19.22 6.51
N GLN A 52 0.89 18.68 6.27
CA GLN A 52 0.46 18.21 4.95
C GLN A 52 0.42 19.35 3.90
N ALA A 53 -0.11 20.52 4.28
CA ALA A 53 -0.10 21.69 3.42
C ALA A 53 1.33 22.14 3.09
N GLY A 54 2.25 22.05 4.05
CA GLY A 54 3.67 22.33 3.84
C GLY A 54 4.36 21.33 2.90
N ILE A 55 4.03 20.03 2.99
CA ILE A 55 4.50 19.02 2.03
C ILE A 55 4.01 19.34 0.63
N ALA A 56 2.71 19.62 0.46
CA ALA A 56 2.14 19.99 -0.84
C ALA A 56 2.82 21.24 -1.41
N ALA A 57 3.06 22.26 -0.59
CA ALA A 57 3.77 23.47 -0.98
C ALA A 57 5.23 23.21 -1.40
N LEU A 58 5.94 22.28 -0.74
CA LEU A 58 7.28 21.87 -1.13
C LEU A 58 7.26 21.10 -2.47
N ARG A 59 6.32 20.17 -2.66
CA ARG A 59 6.14 19.46 -3.93
C ARG A 59 5.86 20.44 -5.09
N SER A 60 4.97 21.41 -4.90
CA SER A 60 4.70 22.45 -5.90
C SER A 60 5.93 23.33 -6.18
N PHE A 61 6.70 23.68 -5.15
CA PHE A 61 7.95 24.43 -5.31
C PHE A 61 8.98 23.66 -6.15
N ILE A 62 9.14 22.36 -5.91
CA ILE A 62 10.02 21.50 -6.70
C ILE A 62 9.50 21.38 -8.13
N GLY A 63 8.21 21.09 -8.33
CA GLY A 63 7.62 20.98 -9.66
C GLY A 63 7.82 22.23 -10.52
N ALA A 64 7.62 23.42 -9.94
CA ALA A 64 7.83 24.69 -10.63
C ALA A 64 9.30 25.02 -10.93
N ASN A 65 10.24 24.39 -10.23
CA ASN A 65 11.67 24.69 -10.31
C ASN A 65 12.52 23.44 -10.58
N PHE A 66 11.94 22.39 -11.16
CA PHE A 66 12.56 21.07 -11.22
C PHE A 66 13.91 21.09 -11.94
N THR A 67 14.07 21.98 -12.93
CA THR A 67 15.33 22.23 -13.67
C THR A 67 16.53 22.58 -12.78
N HIS A 68 16.29 23.03 -11.53
CA HIS A 68 17.31 23.33 -10.54
C HIS A 68 17.45 22.25 -9.45
N PHE A 69 16.52 21.29 -9.42
CA PHE A 69 16.48 20.23 -8.43
C PHE A 69 17.46 19.10 -8.77
N ASN A 70 18.20 18.66 -7.75
CA ASN A 70 19.07 17.48 -7.84
C ASN A 70 18.98 16.68 -6.54
N ALA A 71 18.34 15.52 -6.61
CA ALA A 71 18.16 14.61 -5.50
C ALA A 71 19.48 14.16 -4.87
N ALA A 72 20.56 14.00 -5.65
CA ALA A 72 21.86 13.56 -5.13
C ALA A 72 22.50 14.60 -4.19
N SER A 73 22.22 15.89 -4.38
CA SER A 73 22.84 16.99 -3.62
C SER A 73 22.02 17.50 -2.44
N CYS A 74 20.73 17.20 -2.39
CA CYS A 74 19.86 17.65 -1.30
C CYS A 74 20.11 16.85 -0.01
N SER A 75 19.69 17.36 1.15
CA SER A 75 19.89 16.68 2.44
C SER A 75 18.99 15.47 2.64
N SER A 76 17.82 15.44 2.03
CA SER A 76 16.83 14.36 2.14
C SER A 76 15.77 14.49 1.06
N LEU A 77 15.07 13.39 0.75
CA LEU A 77 13.88 13.38 -0.09
C LEU A 77 12.59 13.17 0.71
N SER A 78 12.68 13.15 2.05
CA SER A 78 11.57 12.86 2.94
C SER A 78 11.25 14.04 3.85
N CYS A 79 9.95 14.34 4.00
CA CYS A 79 9.44 15.42 4.85
C CYS A 79 9.34 15.06 6.34
N ILE A 80 9.82 13.88 6.74
CA ILE A 80 9.85 13.40 8.12
C ILE A 80 11.30 13.11 8.56
N PRO A 81 11.56 12.99 9.87
CA PRO A 81 12.86 12.56 10.38
C PRO A 81 13.24 11.20 9.81
N THR A 82 14.45 11.14 9.27
CA THR A 82 15.00 9.98 8.59
C THR A 82 16.49 9.87 8.85
N ARG A 83 17.03 8.67 8.66
CA ARG A 83 18.48 8.42 8.57
C ARG A 83 18.80 7.83 7.21
N ALA A 84 19.82 8.38 6.56
CA ALA A 84 20.37 7.76 5.37
C ALA A 84 21.04 6.41 5.70
N LEU A 85 20.98 5.46 4.77
CA LEU A 85 21.87 4.31 4.80
C LEU A 85 23.32 4.80 4.67
N GLY A 86 24.21 4.23 5.48
CA GLY A 86 25.64 4.53 5.44
C GLY A 86 26.28 4.09 4.12
N ASP A 87 27.43 4.66 3.79
CA ASP A 87 28.19 4.23 2.60
C ASP A 87 28.58 2.74 2.69
N ASP A 88 28.80 2.22 3.91
CA ASP A 88 29.08 0.82 4.20
C ASP A 88 27.83 -0.06 4.35
N GLU A 89 26.63 0.48 4.09
CA GLU A 89 25.34 -0.21 4.16
C GLU A 89 24.62 -0.24 2.78
N ARG A 90 25.21 0.31 1.70
CA ARG A 90 24.60 0.33 0.36
C ARG A 90 24.69 -1.03 -0.34
N TYR A 91 24.06 -2.03 0.26
CA TYR A 91 23.95 -3.38 -0.26
C TYR A 91 22.53 -3.67 -0.76
N LEU A 92 22.43 -4.35 -1.89
CA LEU A 92 21.20 -5.02 -2.34
C LEU A 92 21.37 -6.52 -2.12
N HIS A 93 20.77 -7.03 -1.05
CA HIS A 93 20.82 -8.43 -0.64
C HIS A 93 19.66 -9.23 -1.23
N ARG A 94 19.97 -10.46 -1.68
CA ARG A 94 18.99 -11.46 -2.12
C ARG A 94 19.40 -12.83 -1.63
N ILE A 95 18.47 -13.76 -1.49
CA ILE A 95 18.75 -15.15 -1.07
C ILE A 95 18.26 -16.14 -2.14
N TRP A 96 19.10 -17.12 -2.46
CA TRP A 96 18.70 -18.26 -3.28
C TRP A 96 19.30 -19.57 -2.77
N MET A 97 18.46 -20.55 -2.45
CA MET A 97 18.86 -21.87 -1.98
C MET A 97 18.21 -22.97 -2.81
N GLY A 98 18.82 -24.15 -2.83
CA GLY A 98 18.23 -25.34 -3.44
C GLY A 98 18.65 -25.63 -4.89
N GLY A 99 19.47 -24.78 -5.51
CA GLY A 99 20.02 -25.07 -6.84
C GLY A 99 20.66 -23.88 -7.56
N GLN A 100 20.73 -23.98 -8.89
CA GLN A 100 21.14 -22.91 -9.79
C GLN A 100 20.14 -21.75 -9.77
N LEU A 101 20.60 -20.53 -10.04
CA LEU A 101 19.74 -19.35 -10.07
C LEU A 101 18.76 -19.41 -11.28
N PRO A 102 17.44 -19.28 -11.12
CA PRO A 102 16.52 -19.30 -12.26
C PRO A 102 16.79 -18.17 -13.25
N ALA A 103 16.49 -18.38 -14.53
CA ALA A 103 16.63 -17.34 -15.56
C ALA A 103 15.82 -16.08 -15.23
N ILE A 104 14.57 -16.24 -14.78
CA ILE A 104 13.70 -15.12 -14.39
C ILE A 104 14.29 -14.27 -13.26
N ALA A 105 14.92 -14.90 -12.26
CA ALA A 105 15.60 -14.19 -11.19
C ALA A 105 16.82 -13.41 -11.71
N ALA A 106 17.58 -14.00 -12.64
CA ALA A 106 18.69 -13.30 -13.28
C ALA A 106 18.24 -12.07 -14.07
N GLU A 107 17.08 -12.14 -14.75
CA GLU A 107 16.47 -11.00 -15.44
C GLU A 107 16.00 -9.92 -14.46
N ALA A 108 15.30 -10.29 -13.37
CA ALA A 108 14.92 -9.34 -12.33
C ALA A 108 16.14 -8.61 -11.74
N ILE A 109 17.23 -9.34 -11.49
CA ILE A 109 18.51 -8.76 -11.05
C ILE A 109 19.09 -7.77 -12.08
N GLN A 110 19.00 -8.07 -13.38
CA GLN A 110 19.43 -7.14 -14.44
C GLN A 110 18.59 -5.86 -14.47
N GLN A 111 17.27 -5.95 -14.25
CA GLN A 111 16.40 -4.78 -14.18
C GLN A 111 16.77 -3.85 -13.02
N TRP A 112 17.10 -4.42 -11.85
CA TRP A 112 17.68 -3.63 -10.75
C TRP A 112 19.05 -3.06 -11.11
N GLY A 113 19.88 -3.80 -11.86
CA GLY A 113 21.12 -3.28 -12.43
C GLY A 113 20.91 -2.03 -13.29
N ALA A 114 19.89 -2.03 -14.15
CA ALA A 114 19.52 -0.87 -14.96
C ALA A 114 19.06 0.33 -14.09
N ALA A 115 18.31 0.09 -13.01
CA ALA A 115 17.93 1.14 -12.06
C ALA A 115 19.17 1.75 -11.35
N LEU A 116 20.13 0.90 -10.95
CA LEU A 116 21.39 1.34 -10.33
C LEU A 116 22.27 2.12 -11.30
N ASP A 117 22.29 1.73 -12.57
CA ASP A 117 23.00 2.44 -13.63
C ASP A 117 22.41 3.83 -13.87
N GLU A 118 21.07 3.95 -13.90
CA GLU A 118 20.36 5.23 -13.99
C GLU A 118 20.69 6.15 -12.80
N VAL A 119 20.65 5.61 -11.58
CA VAL A 119 21.00 6.34 -10.36
C VAL A 119 22.45 6.83 -10.41
N ARG A 120 23.39 5.96 -10.79
CA ARG A 120 24.81 6.32 -10.93
C ARG A 120 25.02 7.38 -12.01
N HIS A 121 24.35 7.27 -13.15
CA HIS A 121 24.43 8.24 -14.24
C HIS A 121 23.97 9.64 -13.80
N ASN A 122 23.02 9.70 -12.85
CA ASN A 122 22.50 10.96 -12.30
C ASN A 122 23.16 11.38 -10.99
N GLY A 123 24.37 10.88 -10.69
CA GLY A 123 25.19 11.32 -9.56
C GLY A 123 24.89 10.64 -8.23
N GLY A 124 24.04 9.60 -8.24
CA GLY A 124 23.81 8.74 -7.09
C GLY A 124 25.02 7.87 -6.76
N ALA A 125 25.08 7.45 -5.50
CA ALA A 125 26.20 6.67 -5.01
C ALA A 125 26.13 5.19 -5.46
N PRO A 126 27.28 4.50 -5.57
CA PRO A 126 27.31 3.11 -6.00
C PRO A 126 26.71 2.18 -4.93
N TYR A 127 26.12 1.09 -5.42
CA TYR A 127 25.62 -0.02 -4.60
C TYR A 127 26.37 -1.31 -4.92
N VAL A 128 26.41 -2.21 -3.93
CA VAL A 128 26.95 -3.56 -4.09
C VAL A 128 25.79 -4.55 -4.07
N SER A 129 25.58 -5.25 -5.19
CA SER A 129 24.57 -6.31 -5.27
C SER A 129 25.15 -7.64 -4.78
N ILE A 130 24.43 -8.31 -3.88
CA ILE A 130 24.85 -9.55 -3.22
C ILE A 130 23.74 -10.60 -3.34
N LEU A 131 24.10 -11.78 -3.82
CA LEU A 131 23.31 -13.00 -3.71
C LEU A 131 23.89 -13.91 -2.63
N TRP A 132 23.07 -14.25 -1.66
CA TRP A 132 23.41 -15.21 -0.63
C TRP A 132 22.91 -16.60 -1.04
N VAL A 133 23.83 -17.56 -1.09
CA VAL A 133 23.54 -18.98 -1.34
C VAL A 133 23.96 -19.80 -0.14
N TRP A 134 23.56 -21.07 -0.04
CA TRP A 134 24.00 -21.88 1.09
C TRP A 134 25.53 -21.95 1.18
N ASP A 135 26.16 -22.42 0.11
CA ASP A 135 27.62 -22.48 -0.06
C ASP A 135 28.01 -22.59 -1.55
N ALA A 136 29.31 -22.63 -1.83
CA ALA A 136 29.83 -22.81 -3.19
C ALA A 136 29.43 -24.16 -3.82
N GLY A 137 29.17 -25.19 -3.00
CA GLY A 137 28.80 -26.52 -3.45
C GLY A 137 27.43 -26.56 -4.13
N GLN A 138 26.53 -25.64 -3.77
CA GLN A 138 25.23 -25.41 -4.44
C GLN A 138 25.42 -25.02 -5.91
N LEU A 139 26.47 -24.25 -6.23
CA LEU A 139 26.65 -23.63 -7.55
C LEU A 139 27.64 -24.36 -8.46
N ARG A 140 28.19 -25.50 -8.04
CA ARG A 140 29.25 -26.23 -8.76
C ARG A 140 28.95 -26.57 -10.21
N ASN A 141 27.67 -26.67 -10.57
CA ASN A 141 27.20 -27.02 -11.92
C ASN A 141 26.58 -25.83 -12.65
N ASP A 142 26.59 -24.62 -12.08
CA ASP A 142 26.05 -23.43 -12.75
C ASP A 142 27.13 -22.81 -13.65
N GLU A 143 26.94 -22.87 -14.96
CA GLU A 143 27.92 -22.34 -15.93
C GLU A 143 28.11 -20.82 -15.83
N ARG A 144 27.13 -20.11 -15.28
CA ARG A 144 27.22 -18.65 -15.09
C ARG A 144 28.10 -18.31 -13.88
N PHE A 145 28.30 -19.25 -12.96
CA PHE A 145 29.02 -19.02 -11.71
C PHE A 145 30.53 -19.00 -11.93
N SER A 146 31.16 -17.91 -11.49
CA SER A 146 32.61 -17.81 -11.40
C SER A 146 33.06 -17.91 -9.94
N PRO A 147 33.88 -18.90 -9.56
CA PRO A 147 34.46 -18.97 -8.20
C PRO A 147 35.55 -17.91 -7.97
N THR A 148 35.91 -17.15 -9.01
CA THR A 148 36.89 -16.07 -8.93
C THR A 148 36.23 -14.72 -8.71
N GLY A 149 36.87 -13.83 -7.94
CA GLY A 149 36.54 -12.39 -7.90
C GLY A 149 35.73 -11.93 -6.70
N GLY A 150 36.34 -11.93 -5.51
CA GLY A 150 35.76 -11.32 -4.32
C GLY A 150 36.81 -11.04 -3.23
N ALA A 151 36.60 -9.96 -2.49
CA ALA A 151 37.35 -9.64 -1.27
C ALA A 151 36.32 -9.50 -0.14
N GLY A 152 36.05 -10.60 0.56
CA GLY A 152 35.05 -10.64 1.63
C GLY A 152 35.02 -12.00 2.30
N ARG A 153 34.87 -12.01 3.62
CA ARG A 153 34.90 -13.24 4.45
C ARG A 153 33.91 -14.32 3.99
N TYR A 154 32.75 -13.89 3.51
CA TYR A 154 31.66 -14.78 3.10
C TYR A 154 31.65 -15.05 1.60
N THR A 155 32.50 -14.38 0.82
CA THR A 155 32.42 -14.40 -0.63
C THR A 155 32.93 -15.71 -1.20
N VAL A 156 32.08 -16.36 -1.99
CA VAL A 156 32.37 -17.63 -2.65
C VAL A 156 32.56 -17.49 -4.16
N GLY A 157 32.17 -16.35 -4.75
CA GLY A 157 32.37 -16.05 -6.16
C GLY A 157 31.48 -14.91 -6.65
N ARG A 158 31.16 -14.92 -7.94
CA ARG A 158 30.32 -13.89 -8.59
C ARG A 158 29.53 -14.45 -9.78
N TYR A 159 28.44 -13.76 -10.11
CA TYR A 159 27.78 -13.82 -11.41
C TYR A 159 28.03 -12.53 -12.20
N ALA A 160 28.04 -12.63 -13.53
CA ALA A 160 28.05 -11.49 -14.43
C ALA A 160 26.82 -11.55 -15.35
N PHE A 161 25.95 -10.55 -15.26
CA PHE A 161 24.69 -10.47 -15.99
C PHE A 161 24.58 -9.12 -16.71
N GLY A 162 24.69 -9.08 -18.05
CA GLY A 162 24.39 -7.87 -18.83
C GLY A 162 25.05 -6.58 -18.33
N GLY A 163 26.30 -6.63 -17.85
CA GLY A 163 27.03 -5.49 -17.27
C GLY A 163 26.94 -5.37 -15.74
N THR A 164 26.00 -6.05 -15.10
CA THR A 164 25.86 -6.12 -13.64
C THR A 164 26.74 -7.23 -13.06
N THR A 165 27.52 -6.90 -12.03
CA THR A 165 28.24 -7.90 -11.21
C THR A 165 27.44 -8.18 -9.94
N LEU A 166 27.14 -9.45 -9.71
CA LEU A 166 26.48 -9.91 -8.49
C LEU A 166 27.48 -10.71 -7.65
N HIS A 167 27.82 -10.21 -6.47
CA HIS A 167 28.70 -10.91 -5.55
C HIS A 167 27.95 -12.06 -4.88
N ILE A 168 28.59 -13.21 -4.73
CA ILE A 168 27.96 -14.38 -4.16
C ILE A 168 28.58 -14.68 -2.81
N ASN A 169 27.75 -14.72 -1.77
CA ASN A 169 28.17 -14.99 -0.39
C ASN A 169 27.54 -16.28 0.15
N SER A 170 28.19 -16.90 1.15
CA SER A 170 27.73 -18.11 1.82
C SER A 170 26.91 -17.80 3.09
N LEU A 171 25.66 -18.25 3.09
CA LEU A 171 24.78 -18.29 4.26
C LEU A 171 25.29 -19.26 5.33
N ARG A 172 25.86 -20.41 4.91
CA ARG A 172 26.43 -21.39 5.83
C ARG A 172 27.56 -20.78 6.65
N ALA A 173 28.46 -20.03 6.01
CA ALA A 173 29.53 -19.31 6.70
C ALA A 173 29.00 -18.17 7.60
N LEU A 174 27.97 -17.45 7.15
CA LEU A 174 27.29 -16.43 7.96
C LEU A 174 26.66 -17.04 9.23
N ALA A 175 25.99 -18.19 9.10
CA ALA A 175 25.36 -18.89 10.21
C ALA A 175 26.36 -19.37 11.25
N LEU A 176 27.53 -19.87 10.83
CA LEU A 176 28.60 -20.28 11.75
C LEU A 176 29.10 -19.12 12.61
N ASP A 177 29.17 -17.91 12.06
CA ASP A 177 29.67 -16.74 12.78
C ASP A 177 28.62 -16.10 13.69
N PHE A 178 27.38 -15.98 13.23
CA PHE A 178 26.35 -15.18 13.90
C PHE A 178 25.21 -16.00 14.53
N ALA A 179 25.14 -17.31 14.25
CA ALA A 179 24.16 -18.21 14.84
C ALA A 179 24.76 -19.60 15.20
N PRO A 180 25.96 -19.68 15.82
CA PRO A 180 26.64 -20.96 16.05
C PRO A 180 25.80 -21.94 16.89
N GLU A 181 25.08 -21.44 17.90
CA GLU A 181 24.20 -22.27 18.75
C GLU A 181 22.97 -22.83 18.03
N ARG A 182 22.69 -22.36 16.81
CA ARG A 182 21.56 -22.80 15.98
C ARG A 182 22.04 -23.45 14.69
N PHE A 183 23.35 -23.53 14.46
CA PHE A 183 23.90 -23.98 13.20
C PHE A 183 23.38 -25.37 12.81
N ASP A 184 23.41 -26.34 13.73
CA ASP A 184 22.96 -27.72 13.46
C ASP A 184 21.48 -27.78 13.04
N LEU A 185 20.64 -26.94 13.66
CA LEU A 185 19.22 -26.81 13.29
C LEU A 185 19.08 -26.23 11.88
N LEU A 186 19.79 -25.14 11.58
CA LEU A 186 19.74 -24.48 10.28
C LEU A 186 20.29 -25.38 9.15
N ASP A 187 21.37 -26.12 9.41
CA ASP A 187 21.96 -27.10 8.49
C ASP A 187 21.00 -28.27 8.26
N THR A 188 20.31 -28.73 9.30
CA THR A 188 19.25 -29.76 9.19
C THR A 188 18.06 -29.25 8.37
N LEU A 189 17.56 -28.03 8.64
CA LEU A 189 16.48 -27.42 7.85
C LEU A 189 16.87 -27.28 6.37
N HIS A 190 18.13 -26.94 6.10
CA HIS A 190 18.63 -26.85 4.72
C HIS A 190 18.67 -28.22 4.06
N ALA A 191 19.20 -29.25 4.73
CA ALA A 191 19.23 -30.61 4.24
C ALA A 191 17.82 -31.17 3.97
N GLN A 192 16.85 -30.79 4.81
CA GLN A 192 15.44 -31.16 4.66
C GLN A 192 14.65 -30.27 3.69
N ARG A 193 15.31 -29.29 3.04
CA ARG A 193 14.77 -28.42 1.97
C ARG A 193 13.76 -27.35 2.42
N TYR A 194 13.83 -26.87 3.65
CA TYR A 194 13.01 -25.74 4.15
C TYR A 194 13.57 -24.39 3.69
N PHE A 195 13.71 -24.19 2.38
CA PHE A 195 14.40 -23.03 1.82
C PHE A 195 13.68 -21.69 2.08
N ALA A 196 12.35 -21.65 1.95
CA ALA A 196 11.57 -20.44 2.23
C ALA A 196 11.73 -20.00 3.69
N THR A 197 11.56 -20.94 4.63
CA THR A 197 11.77 -20.69 6.07
C THR A 197 13.18 -20.22 6.40
N LEU A 198 14.20 -20.81 5.76
CA LEU A 198 15.57 -20.36 5.95
C LEU A 198 15.77 -18.95 5.38
N SER A 199 15.13 -18.62 4.26
CA SER A 199 15.16 -17.26 3.70
C SER A 199 14.61 -16.23 4.68
N ASP A 200 13.48 -16.52 5.34
CA ASP A 200 12.90 -15.67 6.39
C ASP A 200 13.85 -15.44 7.57
N TYR A 201 14.52 -16.50 8.02
CA TYR A 201 15.52 -16.38 9.08
C TYR A 201 16.72 -15.53 8.64
N PHE A 202 17.29 -15.83 7.47
CA PHE A 202 18.51 -15.21 7.00
C PHE A 202 18.32 -13.78 6.55
N ARG A 203 17.16 -13.39 5.98
CA ARG A 203 16.91 -11.99 5.60
C ARG A 203 17.00 -11.07 6.81
N ILE A 204 16.46 -11.49 7.96
CA ILE A 204 16.58 -10.71 9.20
C ILE A 204 18.01 -10.70 9.73
N LEU A 205 18.70 -11.86 9.74
CA LEU A 205 20.10 -11.93 10.17
C LEU A 205 20.99 -11.02 9.31
N ILE A 206 20.87 -11.07 7.99
CA ILE A 206 21.63 -10.23 7.06
C ILE A 206 21.34 -8.74 7.34
N MET A 207 20.07 -8.36 7.44
CA MET A 207 19.70 -6.97 7.71
C MET A 207 20.22 -6.48 9.07
N CYS A 208 20.28 -7.35 10.07
CA CYS A 208 20.89 -7.05 11.36
C CYS A 208 22.41 -6.79 11.26
N GLU A 209 23.14 -7.60 10.50
CA GLU A 209 24.61 -7.51 10.41
C GLU A 209 25.13 -6.50 9.38
N TYR A 210 24.36 -6.23 8.33
CA TYR A 210 24.80 -5.41 7.20
C TYR A 210 23.92 -4.17 6.94
N GLY A 211 22.67 -4.18 7.41
CA GLY A 211 21.69 -3.20 6.97
C GLY A 211 21.43 -3.29 5.47
N GLY A 212 21.05 -2.18 4.85
CA GLY A 212 20.90 -2.08 3.42
C GLY A 212 19.47 -2.30 2.94
N ILE A 213 19.36 -3.02 1.83
CA ILE A 213 18.10 -3.37 1.19
C ILE A 213 18.13 -4.86 0.93
N TYR A 214 17.28 -5.62 1.62
CA TYR A 214 16.97 -6.99 1.25
C TYR A 214 15.79 -6.99 0.29
N MET A 215 15.82 -7.85 -0.72
CA MET A 215 14.67 -8.19 -1.56
C MET A 215 14.70 -9.67 -1.98
N ASP A 216 13.54 -10.25 -2.25
CA ASP A 216 13.46 -11.57 -2.85
C ASP A 216 14.01 -11.54 -4.28
N VAL A 217 14.48 -12.70 -4.76
CA VAL A 217 15.24 -12.78 -6.03
C VAL A 217 14.42 -12.44 -7.27
N ASP A 218 13.10 -12.54 -7.16
CA ASP A 218 12.08 -12.31 -8.17
C ASP A 218 11.32 -10.99 -7.97
N THR A 219 11.71 -10.19 -6.97
CA THR A 219 11.20 -8.82 -6.82
C THR A 219 11.71 -7.96 -7.96
N ILE A 220 10.80 -7.33 -8.71
CA ILE A 220 11.15 -6.46 -9.85
C ILE A 220 10.96 -4.98 -9.50
N PRO A 221 11.79 -4.07 -10.04
CA PRO A 221 11.64 -2.63 -9.83
C PRO A 221 10.53 -2.05 -10.73
N HIS A 222 9.93 -0.95 -10.28
CA HIS A 222 9.20 -0.02 -11.12
C HIS A 222 9.89 1.34 -11.19
N ASN A 223 9.35 2.25 -12.01
CA ASN A 223 9.88 3.58 -12.25
C ASN A 223 10.23 4.43 -11.01
N PRO A 224 9.58 4.34 -9.82
CA PRO A 224 9.97 5.14 -8.66
C PRO A 224 11.17 4.57 -7.91
N ALA A 225 11.67 3.37 -8.26
CA ALA A 225 12.84 2.78 -7.60
C ALA A 225 14.06 3.71 -7.62
N THR A 226 14.25 4.47 -8.71
CA THR A 226 15.35 5.43 -8.83
C THR A 226 15.28 6.56 -7.82
N ILE A 227 14.07 6.99 -7.42
CA ILE A 227 13.87 8.02 -6.40
C ILE A 227 14.43 7.53 -5.06
N PHE A 228 14.03 6.33 -4.63
CA PHE A 228 14.50 5.77 -3.36
C PHE A 228 16.00 5.47 -3.42
N LEU A 229 16.48 4.82 -4.48
CA LEU A 229 17.89 4.47 -4.64
C LEU A 229 18.82 5.68 -4.70
N MET A 230 18.33 6.84 -5.19
CA MET A 230 19.11 8.08 -5.20
C MET A 230 19.39 8.61 -3.78
N LYS A 231 18.43 8.44 -2.87
CA LYS A 231 18.54 8.88 -1.47
C LYS A 231 17.97 7.81 -0.52
N PRO A 232 18.69 6.71 -0.27
CA PRO A 232 18.15 5.61 0.51
C PRO A 232 18.08 6.02 1.99
N GLU A 233 16.87 6.30 2.45
CA GLU A 233 16.59 6.79 3.80
C GLU A 233 15.56 5.89 4.49
N VAL A 234 15.75 5.63 5.78
CA VAL A 234 14.77 4.96 6.64
C VAL A 234 14.17 5.96 7.64
N PRO A 235 12.93 5.77 8.10
CA PRO A 235 12.35 6.58 9.15
C PRO A 235 13.22 6.57 10.41
N ASP A 236 13.21 7.68 11.15
CA ASP A 236 13.93 7.80 12.42
C ASP A 236 13.19 8.73 13.39
N TYR A 237 12.08 8.24 13.92
CA TYR A 237 11.28 9.00 14.87
C TYR A 237 10.60 8.08 15.88
N PHE A 238 10.20 8.66 17.01
CA PHE A 238 9.42 7.97 18.01
C PHE A 238 7.94 8.30 17.83
N GLN A 239 7.10 7.27 17.86
CA GLN A 239 5.65 7.41 17.77
C GLN A 239 4.97 6.83 19.02
N ARG A 240 3.94 7.51 19.51
CA ARG A 240 3.05 7.00 20.55
C ARG A 240 1.99 6.10 19.92
N ASN A 241 1.69 4.97 20.56
CA ASN A 241 0.67 4.04 20.10
C ASN A 241 -0.65 4.29 20.85
N ASN A 242 -1.78 4.28 20.14
CA ASN A 242 -3.09 4.65 20.69
C ASN A 242 -3.73 3.57 21.57
N GLY A 243 -3.16 2.35 21.58
CA GLY A 243 -3.75 1.18 22.23
C GLY A 243 -3.08 0.73 23.54
N ASP A 244 -1.91 1.28 23.90
CA ASP A 244 -1.22 0.90 25.14
C ASP A 244 -1.59 1.90 26.26
N ALA A 245 -1.99 1.39 27.42
CA ALA A 245 -2.41 2.18 28.58
C ALA A 245 -1.25 2.95 29.28
N GLY A 246 -0.23 3.37 28.54
CA GLY A 246 0.96 4.07 29.06
C GLY A 246 1.65 4.94 28.01
N ASP A 247 2.62 5.76 28.45
CA ASP A 247 3.43 6.67 27.62
C ASP A 247 4.49 5.93 26.77
N THR A 248 4.18 4.71 26.32
CA THR A 248 5.10 3.86 25.58
C THR A 248 5.31 4.43 24.17
N ARG A 249 6.56 4.74 23.86
CA ARG A 249 6.99 5.22 22.54
C ARG A 249 7.71 4.11 21.79
N HIS A 250 7.36 3.91 20.52
CA HIS A 250 8.07 2.99 19.63
C HIS A 250 8.94 3.77 18.66
N HIS A 251 10.14 3.26 18.40
CA HIS A 251 11.03 3.80 17.38
C HIS A 251 10.64 3.23 16.02
N VAL A 252 10.13 4.08 15.12
CA VAL A 252 9.91 3.72 13.72
C VAL A 252 11.23 3.87 12.98
N SER A 253 11.79 2.76 12.53
CA SER A 253 13.22 2.69 12.16
C SER A 253 13.54 1.88 10.91
N TRP A 254 12.55 1.18 10.34
CA TRP A 254 12.73 0.29 9.19
C TRP A 254 11.46 0.24 8.32
N MET A 255 11.61 -0.24 7.09
CA MET A 255 10.53 -0.31 6.10
C MET A 255 10.46 -1.67 5.40
N ASN A 256 9.31 -1.93 4.80
CA ASN A 256 9.04 -3.05 3.88
C ASN A 256 8.10 -2.59 2.75
N LEU A 257 7.61 -3.50 1.91
CA LEU A 257 6.58 -3.24 0.89
C LEU A 257 5.15 -3.59 1.35
N PHE A 258 4.82 -3.44 2.64
CA PHE A 258 3.55 -3.85 3.26
C PHE A 258 2.34 -3.83 2.30
N LEU A 259 1.68 -4.99 2.18
CA LEU A 259 0.70 -5.47 1.19
C LEU A 259 1.26 -6.34 0.05
N ASP A 260 2.53 -6.21 -0.33
CA ASP A 260 3.19 -7.05 -1.36
C ASP A 260 4.25 -8.00 -0.77
N GLU A 261 3.83 -8.90 0.12
CA GLU A 261 4.72 -9.87 0.80
C GLU A 261 5.78 -9.23 1.74
N THR A 262 6.47 -10.06 2.51
CA THR A 262 7.71 -9.71 3.25
C THR A 262 8.93 -9.65 2.33
N GLY A 263 8.73 -9.57 1.02
CA GLY A 263 9.75 -9.74 -0.02
C GLY A 263 10.71 -8.58 -0.19
N MET A 264 10.63 -7.55 0.66
CA MET A 264 11.63 -6.49 0.74
C MET A 264 11.72 -5.90 2.15
N LEU A 265 12.94 -5.64 2.62
CA LEU A 265 13.24 -5.05 3.92
C LEU A 265 14.31 -3.97 3.76
N ILE A 266 14.12 -2.83 4.42
CA ILE A 266 15.04 -1.70 4.37
C ILE A 266 15.31 -1.25 5.79
N ALA A 267 16.57 -1.34 6.22
CA ALA A 267 16.97 -1.00 7.57
C ALA A 267 18.45 -0.62 7.62
N LYS A 268 18.83 0.11 8.67
CA LYS A 268 20.26 0.26 9.01
C LYS A 268 20.76 -0.98 9.72
N ARG A 269 22.08 -1.19 9.68
CA ARG A 269 22.74 -2.23 10.44
C ARG A 269 22.43 -2.06 11.93
N ASN A 270 22.26 -3.17 12.64
CA ASN A 270 21.92 -3.21 14.06
C ASN A 270 20.60 -2.51 14.43
N ASP A 271 19.62 -2.52 13.51
CA ASP A 271 18.28 -2.05 13.86
C ASP A 271 17.71 -2.82 15.07
N ALA A 272 17.22 -2.06 16.07
CA ALA A 272 16.80 -2.63 17.35
C ALA A 272 15.55 -3.51 17.23
N ALA A 273 14.62 -3.15 16.34
CA ALA A 273 13.41 -3.93 16.10
C ALA A 273 13.76 -5.25 15.41
N LEU A 274 14.57 -5.21 14.35
CA LEU A 274 15.02 -6.42 13.65
C LEU A 274 15.83 -7.35 14.57
N ARG A 275 16.69 -6.79 15.44
CA ARG A 275 17.40 -7.57 16.47
C ARG A 275 16.45 -8.23 17.47
N SER A 276 15.33 -7.59 17.79
CA SER A 276 14.29 -8.18 18.63
C SER A 276 13.62 -9.35 17.93
N ILE A 277 13.21 -9.19 16.67
CA ILE A 277 12.63 -10.26 15.84
C ILE A 277 13.60 -11.44 15.79
N GLN A 278 14.87 -11.20 15.44
CA GLN A 278 15.90 -12.23 15.36
C GLN A 278 16.03 -13.02 16.67
N ARG A 279 16.05 -12.33 17.81
CA ARG A 279 16.15 -12.95 19.13
C ARG A 279 14.93 -13.82 19.44
N ASN A 280 13.73 -13.34 19.15
CA ASN A 280 12.50 -14.06 19.44
C ASN A 280 12.32 -15.28 18.53
N VAL A 281 12.63 -15.15 17.24
CA VAL A 281 12.69 -16.28 16.31
C VAL A 281 13.69 -17.33 16.78
N ASN A 282 14.90 -16.91 17.21
CA ASN A 282 15.89 -17.83 17.77
C ASN A 282 15.43 -18.57 19.03
N ARG A 283 14.58 -17.94 19.85
CA ARG A 283 13.94 -18.58 21.02
C ARG A 283 12.87 -19.57 20.59
N ALA A 284 12.01 -19.19 19.65
CA ALA A 284 10.99 -20.09 19.10
C ALA A 284 11.64 -21.33 18.46
N TYR A 285 12.72 -21.13 17.72
CA TYR A 285 13.45 -22.21 17.05
C TYR A 285 14.17 -23.15 18.02
N ALA A 286 14.55 -22.67 19.21
CA ALA A 286 15.13 -23.50 20.25
C ALA A 286 14.17 -24.59 20.77
N GLY A 287 12.86 -24.41 20.59
CA GLY A 287 11.83 -25.37 20.96
C GLY A 287 11.45 -26.38 19.87
N ILE A 288 12.13 -26.37 18.72
CA ILE A 288 11.87 -27.32 17.63
C ILE A 288 12.57 -28.66 17.95
N ASP A 289 11.82 -29.75 17.82
CA ASP A 289 12.34 -31.12 18.00
C ASP A 289 13.42 -31.43 16.95
N GLN A 290 14.39 -32.27 17.29
CA GLN A 290 15.47 -32.70 16.40
C GLN A 290 14.98 -33.59 15.25
N GLN A 291 13.79 -34.20 15.37
CA GLN A 291 13.18 -34.98 14.27
C GLN A 291 12.47 -34.08 13.27
N ILE A 292 13.25 -33.39 12.43
CA ILE A 292 12.74 -32.53 11.36
C ILE A 292 12.45 -33.39 10.13
N PRO A 293 11.18 -33.49 9.67
CA PRO A 293 10.85 -34.25 8.47
C PRO A 293 11.36 -33.52 7.22
N ARG A 294 11.44 -34.20 6.08
CA ARG A 294 11.62 -33.53 4.78
C ARG A 294 10.49 -32.53 4.55
N SER A 295 10.80 -31.38 3.94
CA SER A 295 9.87 -30.27 3.67
C SER A 295 8.47 -30.77 3.31
N CYS A 296 7.51 -30.32 4.11
CA CYS A 296 6.09 -30.60 3.96
C CYS A 296 5.26 -29.40 4.46
N PRO A 297 4.08 -29.15 3.89
CA PRO A 297 3.26 -27.98 4.22
C PRO A 297 2.94 -27.85 5.71
N GLN A 298 2.69 -28.98 6.39
CA GLN A 298 2.28 -28.98 7.80
C GLN A 298 3.40 -28.47 8.72
N PHE A 299 4.65 -28.86 8.45
CA PHE A 299 5.79 -28.42 9.24
C PHE A 299 6.23 -27.00 8.85
N GLU A 300 6.18 -26.67 7.55
CA GLU A 300 6.44 -25.30 7.05
C GLU A 300 5.50 -24.27 7.67
N ALA A 301 4.19 -24.54 7.71
CA ALA A 301 3.21 -23.66 8.33
C ALA A 301 3.52 -23.41 9.81
N ARG A 302 4.01 -24.42 10.55
CA ARG A 302 4.43 -24.27 11.95
C ARG A 302 5.64 -23.35 12.08
N LEU A 303 6.65 -23.49 11.23
CA LEU A 303 7.85 -22.64 11.27
C LEU A 303 7.53 -21.20 10.84
N PHE A 304 6.81 -21.06 9.73
CA PHE A 304 6.36 -19.79 9.19
C PHE A 304 5.49 -19.02 10.20
N GLY A 305 4.54 -19.70 10.85
CA GLY A 305 3.66 -19.09 11.85
C GLY A 305 4.42 -18.45 13.02
N GLN A 306 5.57 -19.01 13.44
CA GLN A 306 6.40 -18.41 14.49
C GLN A 306 7.08 -17.12 14.03
N PHE A 307 7.69 -17.15 12.84
CA PHE A 307 8.32 -15.96 12.25
C PHE A 307 7.29 -14.85 12.02
N TYR A 308 6.17 -15.21 11.39
CA TYR A 308 5.13 -14.26 11.00
C TYR A 308 4.45 -13.64 12.22
N ALA A 309 4.21 -14.41 13.29
CA ALA A 309 3.65 -13.88 14.54
C ALA A 309 4.55 -12.82 15.18
N GLU A 310 5.87 -13.00 15.16
CA GLU A 310 6.82 -11.99 15.65
C GLU A 310 6.85 -10.77 14.74
N TRP A 311 6.95 -10.97 13.42
CA TRP A 311 6.98 -9.88 12.45
C TRP A 311 5.71 -9.00 12.53
N LYS A 312 4.52 -9.62 12.66
CA LYS A 312 3.23 -8.93 12.72
C LYS A 312 3.14 -7.94 13.88
N GLN A 313 3.84 -8.18 14.99
CA GLN A 313 3.84 -7.28 16.16
C GLN A 313 4.49 -5.92 15.87
N HIS A 314 5.27 -5.79 14.79
CA HIS A 314 5.96 -4.56 14.43
C HIS A 314 5.17 -3.66 13.47
N LEU A 315 4.12 -4.20 12.85
CA LEU A 315 3.25 -3.46 11.94
C LEU A 315 2.61 -2.26 12.65
N GLY A 316 2.73 -1.07 12.05
CA GLY A 316 2.22 0.17 12.61
C GLY A 316 2.89 0.61 13.92
N ARG A 317 4.00 -0.03 14.32
CA ARG A 317 4.73 0.28 15.57
C ARG A 317 6.16 0.70 15.33
N THR A 318 6.98 -0.20 14.80
CA THR A 318 8.39 0.10 14.47
C THR A 318 8.65 0.10 12.97
N LEU A 319 7.68 -0.40 12.20
CA LEU A 319 7.70 -0.49 10.76
C LEU A 319 6.79 0.56 10.13
N LEU A 320 7.29 1.20 9.07
CA LEU A 320 6.49 1.98 8.12
C LEU A 320 6.51 1.30 6.74
N SER A 321 5.35 1.19 6.09
CA SER A 321 5.30 0.74 4.69
C SER A 321 6.08 1.71 3.81
N HIS A 322 6.91 1.22 2.89
CA HIS A 322 7.57 2.08 1.91
C HIS A 322 6.55 2.79 1.01
N ALA A 323 5.46 2.13 0.63
CA ALA A 323 4.41 2.75 -0.18
C ALA A 323 3.79 3.96 0.55
N GLU A 324 3.47 3.77 1.84
CA GLU A 324 3.00 4.87 2.70
C GLU A 324 4.06 5.95 2.86
N PHE A 325 5.31 5.58 3.13
CA PHE A 325 6.43 6.51 3.28
C PHE A 325 6.62 7.37 2.01
N TYR A 326 6.59 6.74 0.84
CA TYR A 326 6.70 7.40 -0.46
C TYR A 326 5.51 8.35 -0.70
N GLN A 327 4.29 7.85 -0.57
CA GLN A 327 3.07 8.63 -0.82
C GLN A 327 2.93 9.83 0.12
N ARG A 328 3.13 9.61 1.42
CA ARG A 328 2.88 10.64 2.44
C ARG A 328 4.03 11.63 2.56
N TYR A 329 5.27 11.19 2.42
CA TYR A 329 6.42 11.98 2.87
C TYR A 329 7.46 12.25 1.79
N CYS A 330 7.44 11.57 0.63
CA CYS A 330 8.42 11.85 -0.42
C CYS A 330 8.13 13.16 -1.15
N VAL A 331 9.16 13.96 -1.37
CA VAL A 331 9.06 15.25 -2.09
C VAL A 331 8.87 15.10 -3.60
N LEU A 332 9.18 13.92 -4.16
CA LEU A 332 9.03 13.59 -5.59
C LEU A 332 7.81 12.71 -5.89
N TYR A 333 6.93 12.52 -4.91
CA TYR A 333 5.64 11.89 -5.17
C TYR A 333 4.71 12.85 -5.92
N ASP A 334 4.17 12.40 -7.05
CA ASP A 334 3.26 13.17 -7.90
C ASP A 334 1.82 12.61 -7.93
N GLY A 335 1.60 11.42 -7.36
CA GLY A 335 0.29 10.76 -7.31
C GLY A 335 -0.29 10.37 -8.66
N VAL A 336 0.51 10.39 -9.73
CA VAL A 336 0.06 10.00 -11.06
C VAL A 336 -0.21 8.51 -11.07
N ARG A 337 -1.44 8.14 -11.46
CA ARG A 337 -1.82 6.76 -11.70
C ARG A 337 -1.32 6.31 -13.07
N GLU A 338 -0.90 5.05 -13.15
CA GLU A 338 -0.46 4.39 -14.37
C GLU A 338 -1.19 3.05 -14.49
N SER A 339 -1.49 2.66 -15.74
CA SER A 339 -1.94 1.31 -16.06
C SER A 339 -0.77 0.35 -15.89
N VAL A 340 -0.84 -0.51 -14.86
CA VAL A 340 0.18 -1.52 -14.56
C VAL A 340 -0.40 -2.90 -14.81
N VAL A 341 0.34 -3.76 -15.50
CA VAL A 341 -0.02 -5.16 -15.70
C VAL A 341 -0.32 -5.82 -14.35
N GLY A 342 -1.58 -6.25 -14.18
CA GLY A 342 -2.09 -6.76 -12.91
C GLY A 342 -2.03 -8.28 -12.83
N GLY A 343 -2.77 -8.97 -13.70
CA GLY A 343 -2.93 -10.41 -13.62
C GLY A 343 -3.65 -11.01 -14.81
N ILE A 344 -4.13 -12.24 -14.65
CA ILE A 344 -4.97 -12.94 -15.63
C ILE A 344 -6.35 -13.12 -15.01
N ARG A 345 -7.41 -12.76 -15.74
CA ARG A 345 -8.78 -12.84 -15.22
C ARG A 345 -9.14 -14.28 -14.82
N GLY A 346 -9.66 -14.43 -13.61
CA GLY A 346 -10.02 -15.72 -13.01
C GLY A 346 -8.85 -16.52 -12.43
N MET A 347 -7.61 -16.03 -12.51
CA MET A 347 -6.41 -16.67 -11.95
C MET A 347 -5.98 -15.95 -10.68
N ARG A 348 -6.70 -16.20 -9.57
CA ARG A 348 -6.41 -15.62 -8.25
C ARG A 348 -6.60 -16.63 -7.13
N LEU A 349 -5.96 -16.36 -5.99
CA LEU A 349 -6.24 -17.08 -4.75
C LEU A 349 -7.71 -16.90 -4.34
N LEU A 350 -8.25 -17.95 -3.73
CA LEU A 350 -9.63 -17.95 -3.22
C LEU A 350 -9.68 -17.60 -1.73
N ASP A 351 -8.64 -17.93 -0.99
CA ASP A 351 -8.56 -17.68 0.45
C ASP A 351 -7.62 -16.50 0.75
N ASP A 352 -8.06 -15.59 1.61
CA ASP A 352 -7.27 -14.46 2.07
C ASP A 352 -6.68 -14.74 3.46
N ILE A 353 -5.36 -14.81 3.58
CA ILE A 353 -4.70 -15.13 4.86
C ILE A 353 -4.80 -14.01 5.91
N ILE A 354 -5.08 -12.77 5.50
CA ILE A 354 -5.21 -11.65 6.45
C ILE A 354 -6.58 -11.67 7.10
N THR A 355 -7.63 -11.95 6.33
CA THR A 355 -9.04 -11.90 6.75
C THR A 355 -9.65 -13.27 7.03
N ASP A 356 -8.97 -14.36 6.65
CA ASP A 356 -9.46 -15.75 6.69
C ASP A 356 -10.76 -15.96 5.89
N MET A 357 -11.00 -15.11 4.88
CA MET A 357 -12.18 -15.16 4.02
C MET A 357 -11.94 -16.01 2.77
N HIS A 358 -12.87 -16.92 2.48
CA HIS A 358 -12.96 -17.62 1.20
C HIS A 358 -13.86 -16.85 0.22
N ILE A 359 -13.28 -16.39 -0.90
CA ILE A 359 -13.98 -15.66 -1.96
C ILE A 359 -14.00 -16.50 -3.25
N PRO A 360 -15.12 -17.17 -3.57
CA PRO A 360 -15.20 -18.01 -4.75
C PRO A 360 -15.11 -17.19 -6.04
N LEU A 361 -14.69 -17.84 -7.13
CA LEU A 361 -14.75 -17.24 -8.46
C LEU A 361 -16.20 -17.00 -8.89
N SER A 362 -16.48 -15.81 -9.40
CA SER A 362 -17.70 -15.48 -10.12
C SER A 362 -17.88 -16.36 -11.37
N ALA A 363 -19.08 -16.37 -11.94
CA ALA A 363 -19.35 -17.13 -13.17
C ALA A 363 -18.48 -16.67 -14.35
N GLU A 364 -18.12 -15.38 -14.39
CA GLU A 364 -17.24 -14.83 -15.41
C GLU A 364 -15.78 -15.25 -15.20
N GLU A 365 -15.27 -15.08 -13.98
CA GLU A 365 -13.93 -15.52 -13.60
C GLU A 365 -13.74 -17.02 -13.82
N ARG A 366 -14.74 -17.84 -13.48
CA ARG A 366 -14.70 -19.29 -13.74
C ARG A 366 -14.60 -19.62 -15.23
N ARG A 367 -15.33 -18.88 -16.08
CA ARG A 367 -15.20 -19.05 -17.55
C ARG A 367 -13.82 -18.61 -18.04
N ALA A 368 -13.28 -17.51 -17.52
CA ALA A 368 -11.95 -17.03 -17.86
C ALA A 368 -10.86 -18.02 -17.44
N TYR A 369 -10.96 -18.57 -16.22
CA TYR A 369 -10.09 -19.64 -15.72
C TYR A 369 -10.06 -20.83 -16.70
N VAL A 370 -11.24 -21.39 -17.04
CA VAL A 370 -11.33 -22.56 -17.93
C VAL A 370 -10.74 -22.26 -19.31
N ARG A 371 -11.02 -21.07 -19.87
CA ARG A 371 -10.44 -20.67 -21.17
C ARG A 371 -8.93 -20.52 -21.11
N CYS A 372 -8.39 -19.95 -20.03
CA CYS A 372 -6.96 -19.78 -19.86
C CYS A 372 -6.24 -21.13 -19.82
N ILE A 373 -6.76 -22.11 -19.05
CA ILE A 373 -6.20 -23.46 -19.03
C ILE A 373 -6.27 -24.11 -20.41
N ALA A 374 -7.42 -24.06 -21.09
CA ALA A 374 -7.57 -24.65 -22.42
C ALA A 374 -6.63 -24.00 -23.46
N GLY A 375 -6.51 -22.67 -23.45
CA GLY A 375 -5.61 -21.96 -24.37
C GLY A 375 -4.13 -22.27 -24.12
N LEU A 376 -3.73 -22.48 -22.87
CA LEU A 376 -2.37 -22.90 -22.53
C LEU A 376 -2.14 -24.39 -22.86
N ASP A 377 -3.14 -25.26 -22.69
CA ASP A 377 -3.09 -26.66 -23.13
C ASP A 377 -2.90 -26.77 -24.65
N ASP A 378 -3.59 -25.95 -25.45
CA ASP A 378 -3.51 -25.96 -26.91
C ASP A 378 -2.10 -25.63 -27.45
N ILE A 379 -1.27 -24.95 -26.65
CA ILE A 379 0.13 -24.61 -26.97
C ILE A 379 1.14 -25.43 -26.15
N ASP A 380 0.70 -26.53 -25.54
CA ASP A 380 1.52 -27.38 -24.66
C ASP A 380 2.23 -26.61 -23.52
N TRP A 381 1.63 -25.49 -23.10
CA TRP A 381 2.15 -24.55 -22.11
C TRP A 381 3.52 -23.95 -22.44
N GLN A 382 3.86 -23.87 -23.73
CA GLN A 382 5.11 -23.29 -24.20
C GLN A 382 4.83 -22.02 -25.00
N LEU A 383 5.48 -20.93 -24.58
CA LEU A 383 5.53 -19.67 -25.33
C LEU A 383 6.93 -19.49 -25.89
N ASP A 384 7.03 -19.29 -27.20
CA ASP A 384 8.30 -18.94 -27.88
C ASP A 384 8.83 -17.58 -27.37
N ASP A 385 7.91 -16.61 -27.22
CA ASP A 385 8.16 -15.30 -26.64
C ASP A 385 7.20 -15.09 -25.45
N PRO A 386 7.70 -14.83 -24.22
CA PRO A 386 6.84 -14.53 -23.07
C PRO A 386 5.83 -13.41 -23.34
N LEU A 387 6.16 -12.41 -24.16
CA LEU A 387 5.27 -11.28 -24.50
C LEU A 387 4.03 -11.72 -25.29
N SER A 388 4.04 -12.91 -25.89
CA SER A 388 2.90 -13.46 -26.63
C SER A 388 1.77 -13.98 -25.73
N LEU A 389 1.95 -13.98 -24.39
CA LEU A 389 0.93 -14.45 -23.44
C LEU A 389 -0.42 -13.75 -23.62
N VAL A 390 -0.42 -12.44 -23.92
CA VAL A 390 -1.65 -11.64 -24.14
C VAL A 390 -2.51 -12.12 -25.32
N ASN A 391 -1.94 -12.92 -26.23
CA ASN A 391 -2.67 -13.50 -27.35
C ASN A 391 -3.43 -14.79 -26.97
N VAL A 392 -3.14 -15.35 -25.80
CA VAL A 392 -3.62 -16.67 -25.36
C VAL A 392 -4.58 -16.54 -24.17
N VAL A 393 -4.38 -15.55 -23.30
CA VAL A 393 -5.12 -15.38 -22.05
C VAL A 393 -5.62 -13.95 -21.86
N ASP A 394 -6.62 -13.79 -20.99
CA ASP A 394 -7.23 -12.49 -20.66
C ASP A 394 -6.39 -11.77 -19.58
N VAL A 395 -5.29 -11.14 -19.99
CA VAL A 395 -4.46 -10.29 -19.13
C VAL A 395 -5.17 -8.98 -18.88
N PHE A 396 -5.21 -8.53 -17.63
CA PHE A 396 -5.79 -7.24 -17.25
C PHE A 396 -4.75 -6.33 -16.61
N ASP A 397 -5.01 -5.02 -16.69
CA ASP A 397 -4.23 -3.99 -16.04
C ASP A 397 -4.97 -3.43 -14.80
N ILE A 398 -4.20 -2.91 -13.85
CA ILE A 398 -4.67 -2.21 -12.65
C ILE A 398 -4.19 -0.77 -12.74
N GLU A 399 -5.13 0.17 -12.57
CA GLU A 399 -4.83 1.59 -12.42
C GLU A 399 -4.36 1.89 -10.99
N GLU A 400 -3.05 2.04 -10.81
CA GLU A 400 -2.46 2.34 -9.51
C GLU A 400 -1.39 3.42 -9.58
N VAL A 401 -1.08 4.03 -8.43
CA VAL A 401 0.13 4.86 -8.33
C VAL A 401 1.32 3.91 -8.22
N PRO A 402 2.32 3.97 -9.12
CA PRO A 402 3.41 3.03 -9.13
C PRO A 402 4.14 2.94 -7.79
N ARG A 403 4.38 1.70 -7.34
CA ARG A 403 5.23 1.38 -6.19
C ARG A 403 6.68 1.29 -6.65
N MET A 404 7.65 1.39 -5.73
CA MET A 404 9.07 1.20 -6.08
C MET A 404 9.34 -0.19 -6.68
N ALA A 405 8.68 -1.21 -6.17
CA ALA A 405 8.90 -2.61 -6.53
C ALA A 405 7.66 -3.42 -6.14
N TYR A 406 7.54 -4.61 -6.72
CA TYR A 406 6.54 -5.62 -6.38
C TYR A 406 7.06 -7.00 -6.77
N ALA A 407 6.48 -8.04 -6.18
CA ALA A 407 6.76 -9.42 -6.56
C ALA A 407 6.30 -9.68 -8.01
N ALA A 408 7.13 -10.38 -8.79
CA ALA A 408 6.74 -10.78 -10.13
C ALA A 408 5.76 -11.97 -10.07
N GLN A 409 4.49 -11.71 -9.76
CA GLN A 409 3.44 -12.73 -9.62
C GLN A 409 2.07 -12.17 -10.04
N LEU A 410 1.09 -13.06 -10.21
CA LEU A 410 -0.30 -12.70 -10.45
C LEU A 410 -0.83 -11.78 -9.33
N ARG A 411 -1.61 -10.77 -9.70
CA ARG A 411 -2.42 -9.98 -8.76
C ARG A 411 -3.90 -10.17 -9.11
N ALA A 412 -4.78 -9.89 -8.17
CA ALA A 412 -6.23 -9.92 -8.40
C ALA A 412 -6.78 -8.52 -8.63
N GLU A 413 -7.92 -8.41 -9.32
CA GLU A 413 -8.71 -7.16 -9.43
C GLU A 413 -9.32 -6.73 -8.08
N ILE A 414 -9.35 -7.65 -7.11
CA ILE A 414 -9.82 -7.43 -5.74
C ILE A 414 -8.62 -7.24 -4.80
N ASP A 415 -8.70 -6.28 -3.88
CA ASP A 415 -7.66 -6.02 -2.89
C ASP A 415 -7.52 -7.20 -1.92
N HIS A 416 -6.51 -8.04 -2.15
CA HIS A 416 -6.27 -9.28 -1.43
C HIS A 416 -4.79 -9.49 -1.17
N PHE A 417 -4.47 -10.32 -0.18
CA PHE A 417 -3.08 -10.77 0.00
C PHE A 417 -2.70 -11.76 -1.11
N HIS A 418 -1.66 -11.44 -1.87
CA HIS A 418 -1.20 -12.21 -3.02
C HIS A 418 0.07 -12.97 -2.65
N TYR A 419 -0.05 -14.22 -2.18
CA TYR A 419 1.13 -15.06 -1.91
C TYR A 419 0.97 -16.50 -2.39
N TYR A 420 1.07 -16.68 -3.71
CA TYR A 420 0.68 -17.92 -4.39
C TYR A 420 1.56 -19.11 -4.02
N SER A 421 2.86 -18.91 -3.85
CA SER A 421 3.84 -19.97 -3.60
C SER A 421 3.63 -20.73 -2.28
N VAL A 422 2.87 -20.18 -1.34
CA VAL A 422 2.55 -20.80 -0.05
C VAL A 422 1.05 -21.01 0.16
N LEU A 423 0.21 -20.14 -0.42
CA LEU A 423 -1.23 -20.13 -0.16
C LEU A 423 -2.06 -20.83 -1.24
N SER A 424 -1.48 -21.14 -2.39
CA SER A 424 -2.19 -21.84 -3.47
C SER A 424 -2.29 -23.34 -3.16
N ASP A 425 -3.49 -23.89 -3.31
CA ASP A 425 -3.75 -25.34 -3.35
C ASP A 425 -4.11 -25.82 -4.77
N ASP A 426 -4.00 -24.94 -5.78
CA ASP A 426 -4.30 -25.20 -7.18
C ASP A 426 -3.02 -25.32 -8.02
N PRO A 427 -2.63 -26.55 -8.44
CA PRO A 427 -1.43 -26.76 -9.26
C PRO A 427 -1.47 -26.08 -10.62
N GLN A 428 -2.67 -25.83 -11.16
CA GLN A 428 -2.82 -25.12 -12.44
C GLN A 428 -2.53 -23.63 -12.26
N LEU A 429 -3.04 -23.04 -11.19
CA LEU A 429 -2.78 -21.65 -10.83
C LEU A 429 -1.27 -21.40 -10.64
N ASP A 430 -0.56 -22.32 -10.00
CA ASP A 430 0.91 -22.22 -9.82
C ASP A 430 1.65 -22.22 -11.16
N ARG A 431 1.21 -23.08 -12.08
CA ARG A 431 1.79 -23.19 -13.42
C ARG A 431 1.51 -21.95 -14.26
N VAL A 432 0.29 -21.40 -14.17
CA VAL A 432 -0.09 -20.13 -14.81
C VAL A 432 0.71 -18.98 -14.23
N ASN A 433 0.86 -18.92 -12.90
CA ASN A 433 1.66 -17.91 -12.23
C ASN A 433 3.09 -17.91 -12.79
N ALA A 434 3.75 -19.07 -12.87
CA ALA A 434 5.10 -19.17 -13.43
C ALA A 434 5.23 -18.64 -14.87
N ILE A 435 4.22 -18.85 -15.72
CA ILE A 435 4.19 -18.28 -17.09
C ILE A 435 3.98 -16.76 -17.04
N PHE A 436 3.05 -16.30 -16.21
CA PHE A 436 2.76 -14.87 -16.03
C PHE A 436 3.97 -14.12 -15.47
N CYS A 437 4.72 -14.69 -14.52
CA CYS A 437 5.96 -14.11 -14.01
C CYS A 437 6.93 -13.80 -15.17
N ARG A 438 7.12 -14.76 -16.10
CA ARG A 438 8.00 -14.57 -17.28
C ARG A 438 7.51 -13.47 -18.18
N TYR A 439 6.20 -13.40 -18.43
CA TYR A 439 5.58 -12.31 -19.20
C TYR A 439 5.83 -10.94 -18.54
N LEU A 440 5.57 -10.83 -17.24
CA LEU A 440 5.69 -9.58 -16.49
C LEU A 440 7.15 -9.06 -16.47
N VAL A 441 8.12 -9.96 -16.27
CA VAL A 441 9.55 -9.63 -16.33
C VAL A 441 9.95 -9.20 -17.75
N ALA A 442 9.56 -9.94 -18.80
CA ALA A 442 9.85 -9.57 -20.18
C ALA A 442 9.21 -8.23 -20.57
N HIS A 443 7.96 -8.00 -20.18
CA HIS A 443 7.24 -6.75 -20.39
C HIS A 443 7.99 -5.58 -19.75
N ARG A 444 8.42 -5.72 -18.49
CA ARG A 444 9.21 -4.70 -17.79
C ARG A 444 10.54 -4.42 -18.47
N SER A 445 11.25 -5.47 -18.91
CA SER A 445 12.51 -5.34 -19.66
C SER A 445 12.34 -4.54 -20.95
N MET A 446 11.25 -4.75 -21.69
CA MET A 446 10.92 -4.00 -22.90
C MET A 446 10.76 -2.49 -22.60
N HIS A 447 10.02 -2.14 -21.54
CA HIS A 447 9.82 -0.75 -21.13
C HIS A 447 11.12 -0.09 -20.67
N ILE A 448 11.94 -0.78 -19.87
CA ILE A 448 13.27 -0.28 -19.45
C ILE A 448 14.16 -0.01 -20.67
N ALA A 449 14.19 -0.94 -21.62
CA ALA A 449 15.01 -0.81 -22.83
C ALA A 449 14.60 0.35 -23.74
N ALA A 450 13.35 0.83 -23.65
CA ALA A 450 12.88 2.01 -24.38
C ALA A 450 13.49 3.34 -23.88
N GLY A 451 14.13 3.35 -22.69
CA GLY A 451 14.98 4.45 -22.22
C GLY A 451 14.27 5.60 -21.50
N ALA A 452 12.93 5.64 -21.48
CA ALA A 452 12.14 6.67 -20.78
C ALA A 452 11.39 6.10 -19.56
N PHE A 453 11.82 4.95 -19.05
CA PHE A 453 11.09 4.23 -18.01
C PHE A 453 11.20 4.87 -16.62
N TRP A 454 12.40 5.31 -16.23
CA TRP A 454 12.68 5.71 -14.86
C TRP A 454 12.16 7.10 -14.51
N ARG A 455 11.71 7.30 -13.26
CA ARG A 455 11.32 8.63 -12.78
C ARG A 455 12.57 9.53 -12.69
N PRO A 456 12.51 10.77 -13.24
CA PRO A 456 13.62 11.71 -13.15
C PRO A 456 13.93 12.11 -11.71
N THR A 457 15.22 12.08 -11.35
CA THR A 457 15.71 12.51 -10.01
C THR A 457 16.54 13.79 -10.05
N VAL A 458 16.84 14.30 -11.25
CA VAL A 458 17.64 15.50 -11.49
C VAL A 458 17.02 16.28 -12.65
N GLY A 459 16.77 17.57 -12.45
CA GLY A 459 16.38 18.44 -13.56
C GLY A 459 17.58 18.86 -14.40
N ARG A 460 17.40 18.91 -15.72
CA ARG A 460 18.43 19.36 -16.67
C ARG A 460 17.92 20.57 -17.46
N HIS A 461 18.70 21.65 -17.51
CA HIS A 461 18.43 22.78 -18.41
C HIS A 461 18.54 22.30 -19.87
N GLY A 462 17.40 22.11 -20.54
CA GLY A 462 17.33 21.61 -21.93
C GLY A 462 16.34 20.47 -22.15
N SER A 463 15.74 19.95 -21.08
CA SER A 463 14.57 19.08 -21.13
C SER A 463 13.69 19.52 -19.98
N GLY A 464 12.56 20.16 -20.28
CA GLY A 464 11.50 20.22 -19.29
C GLY A 464 11.21 18.80 -18.81
N MET A 465 10.60 18.66 -17.63
CA MET A 465 9.71 17.52 -17.44
C MET A 465 8.90 17.36 -18.74
N PRO A 466 8.68 16.15 -19.28
CA PRO A 466 7.67 16.00 -20.30
C PRO A 466 6.41 16.62 -19.70
N ALA A 467 6.00 17.78 -20.23
CA ALA A 467 4.60 18.11 -20.16
C ALA A 467 3.93 16.92 -20.86
N ALA A 468 3.09 16.20 -20.13
CA ALA A 468 2.22 15.24 -20.78
C ALA A 468 1.54 15.97 -21.96
N ASN A 469 1.69 15.40 -23.15
CA ASN A 469 1.12 15.79 -24.44
C ASN A 469 2.13 16.34 -25.46
N ASP A 470 2.67 15.43 -26.25
CA ASP A 470 2.90 15.69 -27.68
C ASP A 470 2.72 14.38 -28.47
N ALA A 471 1.47 13.92 -28.53
CA ALA A 471 1.01 12.97 -29.54
C ALA A 471 -0.42 13.38 -29.94
N THR A 472 -0.47 14.26 -30.94
CA THR A 472 -1.61 14.54 -31.83
C THR A 472 -2.94 14.88 -31.16
N MET A 473 -3.14 16.19 -30.97
CA MET A 473 -4.46 16.82 -30.95
C MET A 473 -5.24 16.44 -32.23
N ALA A 474 -6.32 15.68 -32.06
CA ALA A 474 -7.54 15.99 -32.78
C ALA A 474 -8.31 16.97 -31.89
N GLU A 475 -8.54 18.15 -32.42
CA GLU A 475 -9.19 19.29 -31.78
C GLU A 475 -10.54 18.89 -31.16
N ASP A 476 -10.59 18.90 -29.83
CA ASP A 476 -11.73 19.42 -29.08
C ASP A 476 -11.17 20.07 -27.81
N GLU A 477 -10.91 21.38 -27.92
CA GLU A 477 -10.51 22.21 -26.79
C GLU A 477 -11.65 22.27 -25.76
N GLY A 478 -11.41 21.78 -24.54
CA GLY A 478 -12.28 22.10 -23.40
C GLY A 478 -12.13 21.23 -22.15
N GLN A 479 -11.41 21.76 -21.16
CA GLN A 479 -11.65 21.58 -19.71
C GLN A 479 -11.07 20.35 -18.97
N ALA A 480 -9.79 20.43 -18.59
CA ALA A 480 -9.36 20.00 -17.24
C ALA A 480 -9.42 21.21 -16.31
N GLY A 481 -10.66 21.63 -15.99
CA GLY A 481 -10.93 22.55 -14.90
C GLY A 481 -10.88 21.79 -13.58
N LEU A 482 -10.43 22.48 -12.52
CA LEU A 482 -10.69 22.11 -11.14
C LEU A 482 -12.11 21.51 -10.98
N LEU A 483 -12.23 20.29 -10.44
CA LEU A 483 -13.51 19.76 -9.94
C LEU A 483 -14.01 20.50 -8.68
N SER A 484 -13.62 21.76 -8.48
CA SER A 484 -14.20 22.66 -7.48
C SER A 484 -15.26 23.60 -8.05
N HIS A 485 -15.58 23.55 -9.36
CA HIS A 485 -16.58 24.45 -9.98
C HIS A 485 -17.53 23.84 -11.03
N ALA A 486 -17.41 22.55 -11.40
CA ALA A 486 -18.37 21.89 -12.27
C ALA A 486 -19.68 21.60 -11.49
N PRO A 487 -20.88 21.99 -11.97
CA PRO A 487 -22.14 21.73 -11.28
C PRO A 487 -22.40 20.23 -11.14
N LEU A 488 -22.30 19.72 -9.91
CA LEU A 488 -22.71 18.37 -9.58
C LEU A 488 -24.23 18.26 -9.67
N ARG A 489 -24.72 17.15 -10.23
CA ARG A 489 -26.16 16.90 -10.32
C ARG A 489 -26.60 16.01 -9.15
N LEU A 490 -27.59 16.50 -8.42
CA LEU A 490 -28.31 15.71 -7.43
C LEU A 490 -29.44 14.93 -8.08
N VAL A 491 -29.39 13.61 -7.95
CA VAL A 491 -30.38 12.67 -8.45
C VAL A 491 -31.14 12.07 -7.26
N PRO A 492 -32.47 12.27 -7.17
CA PRO A 492 -33.29 11.61 -6.15
C PRO A 492 -33.16 10.09 -6.19
N GLY A 493 -33.16 9.43 -5.03
CA GLY A 493 -32.94 7.98 -4.91
C GLY A 493 -33.93 7.14 -5.73
N GLU A 494 -35.17 7.60 -5.86
CA GLU A 494 -36.21 6.94 -6.68
C GLU A 494 -35.86 6.86 -8.17
N LEU A 495 -35.04 7.79 -8.66
CA LEU A 495 -34.60 7.87 -10.06
C LEU A 495 -33.26 7.15 -10.31
N LEU A 496 -32.62 6.63 -9.26
CA LEU A 496 -31.35 5.91 -9.39
C LEU A 496 -31.57 4.50 -9.94
N GLY A 497 -30.72 4.13 -10.91
CA GLY A 497 -30.66 2.77 -11.44
C GLY A 497 -30.09 1.76 -10.44
N ASP A 498 -30.27 0.49 -10.73
CA ASP A 498 -29.82 -0.62 -9.88
C ASP A 498 -28.31 -0.66 -9.67
N GLU A 499 -27.54 -0.24 -10.67
CA GLU A 499 -26.08 -0.11 -10.54
C GLU A 499 -25.69 0.92 -9.46
N ALA A 500 -26.32 2.10 -9.48
CA ALA A 500 -26.09 3.13 -8.47
C ALA A 500 -26.55 2.66 -7.09
N LYS A 501 -27.69 1.95 -6.99
CA LYS A 501 -28.16 1.36 -5.72
C LYS A 501 -27.19 0.33 -5.15
N ASN A 502 -26.63 -0.54 -5.99
CA ASN A 502 -25.62 -1.51 -5.58
C ASN A 502 -24.31 -0.81 -5.14
N ARG A 503 -23.90 0.24 -5.85
CA ARG A 503 -22.74 1.06 -5.47
C ARG A 503 -22.95 1.76 -4.13
N MET A 504 -24.13 2.35 -3.88
CA MET A 504 -24.46 2.95 -2.59
C MET A 504 -24.39 1.92 -1.46
N ALA A 505 -24.97 0.73 -1.65
CA ALA A 505 -24.90 -0.35 -0.67
C ALA A 505 -23.46 -0.79 -0.38
N LYS A 506 -22.60 -0.85 -1.40
CA LYS A 506 -21.17 -1.14 -1.24
C LYS A 506 -20.45 -0.04 -0.45
N LEU A 507 -20.80 1.22 -0.69
CA LEU A 507 -20.15 2.36 -0.02
C LEU A 507 -20.44 2.44 1.49
N LEU A 508 -21.57 1.89 1.96
CA LEU A 508 -21.91 1.88 3.39
C LEU A 508 -20.84 1.18 4.25
N PHE A 509 -20.19 0.15 3.71
CA PHE A 509 -19.09 -0.59 4.34
C PHE A 509 -17.86 0.28 4.59
N ALA A 510 -17.57 1.23 3.69
CA ALA A 510 -16.45 2.16 3.86
C ALA A 510 -16.70 3.21 4.97
N THR A 511 -17.92 3.27 5.52
CA THR A 511 -18.32 4.23 6.55
C THR A 511 -18.75 3.61 7.87
N SER A 512 -18.78 2.27 7.98
CA SER A 512 -19.33 1.57 9.14
C SER A 512 -18.93 0.10 9.19
N TYR A 513 -19.06 -0.56 10.35
CA TYR A 513 -18.76 -1.98 10.55
C TYR A 513 -19.86 -2.94 10.07
N LEU A 514 -20.56 -2.58 8.99
CA LEU A 514 -21.73 -3.34 8.56
C LEU A 514 -21.40 -4.72 8.02
N GLU A 515 -20.17 -5.01 7.61
CA GLU A 515 -19.71 -6.37 7.26
C GLU A 515 -19.87 -7.32 8.44
N TYR A 516 -19.46 -6.86 9.63
CA TYR A 516 -19.62 -7.64 10.86
C TYR A 516 -21.09 -7.85 11.19
N CYS A 517 -21.94 -6.84 11.04
CA CYS A 517 -23.38 -6.97 11.30
C CYS A 517 -24.08 -7.86 10.26
N SER A 518 -23.63 -7.82 9.00
CA SER A 518 -24.20 -8.54 7.86
C SER A 518 -23.88 -10.04 7.84
N PHE A 519 -22.85 -10.45 8.57
CA PHE A 519 -22.46 -11.85 8.69
C PHE A 519 -23.59 -12.72 9.28
N GLY A 520 -23.89 -13.83 8.60
CA GLY A 520 -24.94 -14.77 9.02
C GLY A 520 -26.35 -14.17 9.03
N ASN A 521 -26.63 -13.18 8.17
CA ASN A 521 -27.93 -12.51 8.11
C ASN A 521 -29.09 -13.51 7.88
N LYS A 522 -30.27 -13.16 8.41
CA LYS A 522 -31.46 -14.03 8.43
C LYS A 522 -31.96 -14.43 7.05
N LEU A 523 -31.61 -13.67 6.03
CA LEU A 523 -32.02 -13.92 4.65
C LEU A 523 -30.99 -14.73 3.85
N ASN A 524 -29.82 -15.00 4.43
CA ASN A 524 -28.69 -15.65 3.78
C ASN A 524 -28.30 -14.97 2.44
N LEU A 525 -28.40 -13.64 2.38
CA LEU A 525 -28.04 -12.84 1.21
C LEU A 525 -26.57 -12.40 1.27
N GLN A 526 -26.00 -12.12 0.10
CA GLN A 526 -24.69 -11.46 0.00
C GLN A 526 -24.76 -10.05 0.60
N PHE A 527 -23.65 -9.55 1.15
CA PHE A 527 -23.67 -8.33 1.97
C PHE A 527 -24.18 -7.10 1.23
N VAL A 528 -23.75 -6.88 -0.01
CA VAL A 528 -24.23 -5.73 -0.83
C VAL A 528 -25.74 -5.83 -1.09
N GLU A 529 -26.24 -7.04 -1.37
CA GLU A 529 -27.67 -7.27 -1.61
C GLU A 529 -28.50 -7.07 -0.33
N LEU A 530 -28.00 -7.54 0.81
CA LEU A 530 -28.59 -7.29 2.13
C LEU A 530 -28.67 -5.79 2.42
N GLN A 531 -27.55 -5.07 2.29
CA GLN A 531 -27.48 -3.64 2.59
C GLN A 531 -28.33 -2.82 1.61
N ARG A 532 -28.40 -3.21 0.34
CA ARG A 532 -29.34 -2.61 -0.60
C ARG A 532 -30.78 -2.78 -0.10
N ARG A 533 -31.18 -3.99 0.27
CA ARG A 533 -32.56 -4.31 0.69
C ARG A 533 -33.00 -3.63 1.99
N GLN A 534 -32.09 -3.41 2.94
CA GLN A 534 -32.46 -2.85 4.25
C GLN A 534 -32.04 -1.39 4.47
N ASN A 535 -30.95 -0.93 3.85
CA ASN A 535 -30.37 0.40 4.09
C ASN A 535 -30.36 1.32 2.86
N ILE A 536 -30.80 0.85 1.67
CA ILE A 536 -30.96 1.68 0.48
C ILE A 536 -32.42 1.74 0.03
N GLU A 537 -33.02 0.60 -0.30
CA GLU A 537 -34.36 0.51 -0.89
C GLU A 537 -35.48 1.13 -0.02
N PRO A 538 -35.50 0.93 1.32
CA PRO A 538 -36.51 1.56 2.16
C PRO A 538 -36.41 3.09 2.23
N TYR A 539 -35.24 3.64 1.91
CA TYR A 539 -34.92 5.06 2.13
C TYR A 539 -34.78 5.86 0.82
N LEU A 540 -35.21 5.32 -0.32
CA LEU A 540 -35.02 5.97 -1.64
C LEU A 540 -35.60 7.39 -1.71
N ALA A 541 -36.70 7.68 -1.01
CA ALA A 541 -37.31 9.01 -0.94
C ALA A 541 -36.45 10.04 -0.18
N HIS A 542 -35.45 9.57 0.57
CA HIS A 542 -34.54 10.37 1.40
C HIS A 542 -33.08 10.25 0.95
N ILE A 543 -32.82 9.46 -0.09
CA ILE A 543 -31.51 9.29 -0.70
C ILE A 543 -31.32 10.32 -1.82
N HIS A 544 -30.11 10.85 -1.84
CA HIS A 544 -29.67 11.85 -2.77
C HIS A 544 -28.34 11.40 -3.37
N GLY A 545 -28.39 10.89 -4.60
CA GLY A 545 -27.22 10.47 -5.37
C GLY A 545 -26.53 11.68 -6.01
N LEU A 546 -25.22 11.71 -5.96
CA LEU A 546 -24.38 12.75 -6.55
C LEU A 546 -23.78 12.23 -7.85
N HIS A 547 -23.96 12.97 -8.94
CA HIS A 547 -23.44 12.62 -10.26
C HIS A 547 -22.61 13.76 -10.86
N ASP A 548 -21.61 13.43 -11.69
CA ASP A 548 -20.90 14.42 -12.52
C ASP A 548 -21.74 14.81 -13.76
N GLU A 549 -21.17 15.69 -14.59
CA GLU A 549 -21.77 16.17 -15.85
C GLU A 549 -22.01 15.03 -16.87
N ASP A 550 -21.26 13.92 -16.76
CA ASP A 550 -21.38 12.73 -17.60
C ASP A 550 -22.42 11.72 -17.05
N GLU A 551 -23.25 12.13 -16.08
CA GLU A 551 -24.20 11.30 -15.34
C GLU A 551 -23.56 10.13 -14.58
N ARG A 552 -22.25 10.16 -14.28
CA ARG A 552 -21.59 9.09 -13.52
C ARG A 552 -21.78 9.29 -12.03
N PHE A 553 -22.10 8.20 -11.33
CA PHE A 553 -22.29 8.20 -9.88
C PHE A 553 -20.96 8.47 -9.12
N ILE A 554 -20.99 9.44 -8.22
CA ILE A 554 -19.86 9.92 -7.40
C ILE A 554 -19.99 9.47 -5.94
N GLY A 555 -21.19 9.51 -5.40
CA GLY A 555 -21.45 9.33 -3.97
C GLY A 555 -22.90 9.60 -3.65
N PHE A 556 -23.27 9.55 -2.37
CA PHE A 556 -24.64 9.80 -1.95
C PHE A 556 -24.71 10.23 -0.49
N PHE A 557 -25.84 10.81 -0.12
CA PHE A 557 -26.23 10.92 1.27
C PHE A 557 -27.70 10.52 1.44
N THR A 558 -28.02 10.07 2.65
CA THR A 558 -29.39 9.82 3.10
C THR A 558 -29.68 10.76 4.26
N ALA A 559 -30.66 11.66 4.09
CA ALA A 559 -30.96 12.66 5.10
C ALA A 559 -32.45 12.95 5.22
N ALA A 560 -32.96 12.91 6.45
CA ALA A 560 -34.37 13.17 6.77
C ALA A 560 -34.53 13.54 8.25
N THR A 561 -35.73 13.94 8.65
CA THR A 561 -36.08 14.04 10.08
C THR A 561 -36.23 12.65 10.70
N MET A 562 -36.11 12.54 12.02
CA MET A 562 -36.27 11.23 12.69
C MET A 562 -37.66 10.63 12.50
N ALA A 563 -38.71 11.46 12.44
CA ALA A 563 -40.07 11.00 12.17
C ALA A 563 -40.20 10.40 10.75
N GLU A 564 -39.52 10.97 9.76
CA GLU A 564 -39.51 10.45 8.39
C GLU A 564 -38.76 9.12 8.29
N PHE A 565 -37.60 8.98 8.96
CA PHE A 565 -36.89 7.70 9.01
C PHE A 565 -37.71 6.60 9.69
N GLN A 566 -38.37 6.90 10.82
CA GLN A 566 -39.23 5.93 11.50
C GLN A 566 -40.44 5.52 10.64
N ALA A 567 -41.00 6.45 9.86
CA ALA A 567 -42.10 6.17 8.95
C ALA A 567 -41.75 5.22 7.79
N CYS A 568 -40.45 5.07 7.46
CA CYS A 568 -40.00 4.13 6.42
C CYS A 568 -40.16 2.66 6.83
N GLY A 569 -40.21 2.36 8.14
CA GLY A 569 -40.46 1.00 8.66
C GLY A 569 -39.42 -0.03 8.21
N ALA A 570 -38.15 0.37 8.06
CA ALA A 570 -37.08 -0.52 7.64
C ALA A 570 -36.91 -1.69 8.61
N VAL A 571 -36.66 -2.88 8.07
CA VAL A 571 -36.51 -4.12 8.84
C VAL A 571 -35.04 -4.51 8.88
N SER A 572 -34.51 -4.67 10.09
CA SER A 572 -33.18 -5.22 10.31
C SER A 572 -33.19 -6.74 10.11
N TYR A 573 -32.39 -7.21 9.15
CA TYR A 573 -32.25 -8.64 8.84
C TYR A 573 -30.98 -9.25 9.44
N TYR A 574 -30.32 -8.54 10.36
CA TYR A 574 -29.19 -9.07 11.12
C TYR A 574 -29.61 -10.25 12.01
N ARG A 575 -28.61 -11.04 12.39
CA ARG A 575 -28.73 -12.15 13.35
C ARG A 575 -29.26 -11.66 14.71
N ASP A 576 -29.92 -12.54 15.45
CA ASP A 576 -30.65 -12.16 16.67
C ASP A 576 -29.75 -11.60 17.78
N ASP A 577 -28.49 -12.04 17.87
CA ASP A 577 -27.48 -11.52 18.78
C ASP A 577 -27.06 -10.07 18.46
N MET A 578 -27.26 -9.61 17.22
CA MET A 578 -27.04 -8.20 16.87
C MET A 578 -28.20 -7.29 17.23
N LYS A 579 -29.37 -7.84 17.58
CA LYS A 579 -30.53 -7.02 17.94
C LYS A 579 -30.24 -6.12 19.14
N ALA A 580 -29.51 -6.61 20.14
CA ALA A 580 -29.16 -5.80 21.32
C ALA A 580 -28.24 -4.62 20.95
N LEU A 581 -27.36 -4.79 19.96
CA LEU A 581 -26.49 -3.72 19.45
C LEU A 581 -27.28 -2.70 18.62
N ASP A 582 -28.20 -3.19 17.77
CA ASP A 582 -29.08 -2.37 16.93
C ASP A 582 -30.03 -1.50 17.79
N ASP A 583 -30.70 -2.13 18.77
CA ASP A 583 -31.58 -1.44 19.72
C ASP A 583 -30.78 -0.41 20.55
N ALA A 584 -29.57 -0.74 20.99
CA ALA A 584 -28.71 0.18 21.74
C ALA A 584 -28.22 1.37 20.88
N TYR A 585 -27.98 1.15 19.58
CA TYR A 585 -27.65 2.22 18.65
C TYR A 585 -28.84 3.16 18.44
N ASP A 586 -30.04 2.62 18.22
CA ASP A 586 -31.27 3.40 18.09
C ASP A 586 -31.55 4.22 19.35
N GLU A 587 -31.43 3.62 20.53
CA GLU A 587 -31.54 4.34 21.81
C GLU A 587 -30.52 5.47 21.93
N PHE A 588 -29.27 5.23 21.52
CA PHE A 588 -28.23 6.24 21.52
C PHE A 588 -28.53 7.40 20.57
N VAL A 589 -28.98 7.13 19.35
CA VAL A 589 -29.38 8.15 18.37
C VAL A 589 -30.55 8.97 18.91
N LEU A 590 -31.59 8.32 19.44
CA LEU A 590 -32.77 8.96 19.99
C LEU A 590 -32.48 9.81 21.23
N ALA A 591 -31.51 9.41 22.05
CA ALA A 591 -31.11 10.17 23.23
C ALA A 591 -30.46 11.54 22.89
N HIS A 592 -29.90 11.69 21.69
CA HIS A 592 -29.17 12.89 21.27
C HIS A 592 -29.86 13.69 20.16
N ALA A 593 -30.73 13.05 19.38
CA ALA A 593 -31.52 13.68 18.33
C ALA A 593 -32.70 14.50 18.87
N ARG A 594 -33.11 15.52 18.14
CA ARG A 594 -34.34 16.30 18.34
C ARG A 594 -35.28 16.13 17.16
N ALA A 595 -36.56 16.43 17.40
CA ALA A 595 -37.60 16.33 16.36
C ALA A 595 -37.36 17.26 15.17
N ASP A 596 -36.66 18.38 15.38
CA ASP A 596 -36.31 19.38 14.38
C ASP A 596 -34.89 19.21 13.81
N ASP A 597 -34.24 18.07 14.03
CA ASP A 597 -32.94 17.76 13.42
C ASP A 597 -33.11 17.18 12.01
N CYS A 598 -32.25 17.62 11.09
CA CYS A 598 -31.97 16.89 9.86
C CYS A 598 -30.90 15.85 10.16
N PHE A 599 -31.30 14.60 10.35
CA PHE A 599 -30.38 13.50 10.60
C PHE A 599 -29.85 12.96 9.27
N VAL A 600 -28.53 12.85 9.16
CA VAL A 600 -27.84 12.24 8.02
C VAL A 600 -27.42 10.83 8.46
N SER A 601 -28.19 9.83 8.04
CA SER A 601 -27.95 8.43 8.42
C SER A 601 -26.83 7.79 7.61
N SER A 602 -26.54 8.31 6.41
CA SER A 602 -25.44 7.85 5.57
C SER A 602 -24.91 8.99 4.73
N LEU A 603 -23.59 9.09 4.62
CA LEU A 603 -22.90 10.01 3.73
C LEU A 603 -21.63 9.34 3.26
N ALA A 604 -21.53 9.06 1.97
CA ALA A 604 -20.37 8.40 1.40
C ALA A 604 -20.03 8.95 0.02
N ILE A 605 -18.74 9.14 -0.21
CA ILE A 605 -18.16 9.49 -1.51
C ILE A 605 -17.32 8.29 -1.94
N ASP A 606 -17.46 7.88 -3.20
CA ASP A 606 -16.62 6.84 -3.78
C ASP A 606 -15.14 7.24 -3.66
N GLU A 607 -14.32 6.28 -3.27
CA GLU A 607 -12.92 6.49 -2.90
C GLU A 607 -12.14 7.26 -3.97
N LYS A 608 -12.42 6.98 -5.25
CA LYS A 608 -11.76 7.64 -6.39
C LYS A 608 -12.02 9.15 -6.47
N TYR A 609 -13.07 9.64 -5.82
CA TYR A 609 -13.46 11.05 -5.80
C TYR A 609 -13.17 11.75 -4.46
N ARG A 610 -12.65 11.04 -3.45
CA ARG A 610 -12.28 11.64 -2.16
C ARG A 610 -11.09 12.61 -2.33
N GLY A 611 -10.99 13.60 -1.44
CA GLY A 611 -9.94 14.62 -1.49
C GLY A 611 -10.15 15.74 -2.53
N GLN A 612 -11.18 15.65 -3.37
CA GLN A 612 -11.47 16.63 -4.43
C GLN A 612 -12.39 17.80 -3.98
N GLY A 613 -12.62 17.95 -2.67
CA GLY A 613 -13.48 19.01 -2.12
C GLY A 613 -15.00 18.80 -2.28
N LEU A 614 -15.41 17.64 -2.79
CA LEU A 614 -16.83 17.31 -3.06
C LEU A 614 -17.71 17.24 -1.81
N PHE A 615 -17.13 16.93 -0.65
CA PHE A 615 -17.83 16.99 0.63
C PHE A 615 -18.43 18.38 0.91
N LYS A 616 -17.72 19.46 0.55
CA LYS A 616 -18.22 20.83 0.74
C LYS A 616 -19.50 21.07 -0.07
N GLN A 617 -19.59 20.50 -1.27
CA GLN A 617 -20.75 20.61 -2.13
C GLN A 617 -21.92 19.79 -1.58
N MET A 618 -21.68 18.52 -1.23
CA MET A 618 -22.71 17.67 -0.59
C MET A 618 -23.23 18.28 0.72
N PHE A 619 -22.36 18.86 1.53
CA PHE A 619 -22.76 19.49 2.78
C PHE A 619 -23.62 20.74 2.56
N ASN A 620 -23.32 21.56 1.54
CA ASN A 620 -24.16 22.70 1.20
C ASN A 620 -25.57 22.23 0.80
N GLU A 621 -25.67 21.13 0.06
CA GLU A 621 -26.95 20.55 -0.35
C GLU A 621 -27.73 19.97 0.83
N ILE A 622 -27.05 19.32 1.78
CA ILE A 622 -27.65 18.87 3.04
C ILE A 622 -28.17 20.06 3.85
N ARG A 623 -27.42 21.17 3.87
CA ARG A 623 -27.82 22.41 4.56
C ARG A 623 -29.07 23.01 3.90
N ASP A 624 -29.09 23.11 2.58
CA ASP A 624 -30.24 23.63 1.84
C ASP A 624 -31.47 22.71 2.00
N LEU A 625 -31.28 21.39 2.03
CA LEU A 625 -32.34 20.42 2.35
C LEU A 625 -32.87 20.62 3.77
N ALA A 626 -31.98 20.76 4.76
CA ALA A 626 -32.35 21.00 6.15
C ALA A 626 -33.11 22.33 6.30
N GLY A 627 -32.70 23.38 5.58
CA GLY A 627 -33.41 24.66 5.53
C GLY A 627 -34.81 24.54 4.92
N ARG A 628 -34.96 23.80 3.81
CA ARG A 628 -36.28 23.52 3.18
C ARG A 628 -37.21 22.73 4.11
N LYS A 629 -36.65 21.85 4.95
CA LYS A 629 -37.38 21.07 5.95
C LYS A 629 -37.64 21.83 7.26
N GLY A 630 -37.13 23.06 7.40
CA GLY A 630 -37.25 23.85 8.62
C GLY A 630 -36.47 23.29 9.81
N CYS A 631 -35.43 22.50 9.54
CA CYS A 631 -34.60 21.89 10.58
C CYS A 631 -33.58 22.89 11.12
N ALA A 632 -33.50 23.01 12.45
CA ALA A 632 -32.60 23.94 13.12
C ALA A 632 -31.15 23.44 13.18
N ARG A 633 -30.94 22.12 13.08
CA ARG A 633 -29.62 21.49 13.18
C ARG A 633 -29.47 20.37 12.15
N ILE A 634 -28.22 20.12 11.77
CA ILE A 634 -27.83 18.92 11.01
C ILE A 634 -27.09 18.00 11.97
N THR A 635 -27.46 16.73 12.00
CA THR A 635 -26.89 15.74 12.93
C THR A 635 -26.47 14.48 12.19
N LEU A 636 -25.40 13.83 12.62
CA LEU A 636 -24.93 12.56 12.04
C LEU A 636 -24.13 11.75 13.05
N THR A 637 -23.90 10.47 12.74
CA THR A 637 -22.98 9.63 13.51
C THR A 637 -21.74 9.26 12.70
N VAL A 638 -20.57 9.24 13.34
CA VAL A 638 -19.30 8.88 12.69
C VAL A 638 -18.39 8.12 13.67
N TRP A 639 -17.68 7.11 13.17
CA TRP A 639 -16.75 6.31 13.97
C TRP A 639 -15.47 7.10 14.28
N GLU A 640 -14.90 6.93 15.47
CA GLU A 640 -13.75 7.67 15.98
C GLU A 640 -12.51 7.46 15.11
N LYS A 641 -12.30 6.24 14.61
CA LYS A 641 -11.21 5.93 13.68
C LYS A 641 -11.46 6.35 12.23
N SER A 642 -12.66 6.81 11.87
CA SER A 642 -12.94 7.27 10.51
C SER A 642 -12.27 8.61 10.23
N GLU A 643 -11.56 8.71 9.11
CA GLU A 643 -10.97 9.98 8.64
C GLU A 643 -12.03 11.09 8.48
N ALA A 644 -13.30 10.73 8.28
CA ALA A 644 -14.41 11.67 8.17
C ALA A 644 -14.72 12.43 9.48
N LEU A 645 -14.39 11.88 10.65
CA LEU A 645 -14.63 12.56 11.93
C LEU A 645 -13.93 13.93 11.96
N GLN A 646 -12.65 13.96 11.59
CA GLN A 646 -11.90 15.22 11.56
C GLN A 646 -12.50 16.19 10.56
N VAL A 647 -12.92 15.72 9.38
CA VAL A 647 -13.58 16.57 8.37
C VAL A 647 -14.85 17.23 8.92
N TYR A 648 -15.70 16.47 9.64
CA TYR A 648 -16.90 17.02 10.25
C TYR A 648 -16.59 18.03 11.36
N LEU A 649 -15.62 17.75 12.23
CA LEU A 649 -15.21 18.67 13.29
C LEU A 649 -14.66 19.99 12.71
N HIS A 650 -13.81 19.94 11.68
CA HIS A 650 -13.31 21.14 10.99
C HIS A 650 -14.42 21.93 10.30
N LYS A 651 -15.48 21.24 9.84
CA LYS A 651 -16.66 21.88 9.24
C LYS A 651 -17.53 22.62 10.26
N GLY A 652 -17.29 22.40 11.56
CA GLY A 652 -18.01 23.06 12.65
C GLY A 652 -19.02 22.17 13.36
N PHE A 653 -19.03 20.86 13.08
CA PHE A 653 -19.81 19.92 13.90
C PHE A 653 -19.18 19.77 15.29
N ARG A 654 -20.01 19.52 16.29
CA ARG A 654 -19.61 19.25 17.68
C ARG A 654 -20.08 17.87 18.10
N SER A 655 -19.21 17.10 18.72
CA SER A 655 -19.60 15.84 19.37
C SER A 655 -20.41 16.14 20.62
N VAL A 656 -21.60 15.56 20.74
CA VAL A 656 -22.50 15.73 21.89
C VAL A 656 -22.74 14.43 22.66
N GLY A 657 -22.27 13.30 22.13
CA GLY A 657 -22.32 12.00 22.79
C GLY A 657 -21.41 10.98 22.11
N THR A 658 -21.02 9.94 22.85
CA THR A 658 -20.28 8.79 22.34
C THR A 658 -21.01 7.49 22.68
N PHE A 659 -21.02 6.56 21.73
CA PHE A 659 -21.59 5.24 21.89
C PHE A 659 -20.48 4.22 22.12
N ASP A 660 -20.29 3.86 23.40
CA ASP A 660 -19.23 2.96 23.84
C ASP A 660 -19.68 1.49 23.90
N TYR A 661 -20.99 1.23 23.76
CA TYR A 661 -21.57 -0.12 23.86
C TYR A 661 -20.93 -1.08 22.85
N ALA A 662 -20.63 -0.59 21.64
CA ALA A 662 -20.00 -1.37 20.58
C ALA A 662 -18.48 -1.53 20.72
N TYR A 663 -17.84 -0.87 21.70
CA TYR A 663 -16.38 -0.87 21.84
C TYR A 663 -15.81 -2.28 22.06
N SER A 664 -16.53 -3.13 22.79
CA SER A 664 -16.12 -4.52 23.01
C SER A 664 -16.12 -5.37 21.73
N LEU A 665 -16.85 -4.95 20.70
CA LEU A 665 -16.98 -5.65 19.42
C LEU A 665 -16.05 -5.05 18.36
N PHE A 666 -16.00 -3.72 18.26
CA PHE A 666 -15.28 -3.02 17.18
C PHE A 666 -13.97 -2.37 17.61
N TYR A 667 -13.69 -2.31 18.92
CA TYR A 667 -12.57 -1.56 19.50
C TYR A 667 -12.53 -0.10 19.00
N ASP A 668 -13.70 0.47 18.75
CA ASP A 668 -13.91 1.81 18.21
C ASP A 668 -15.16 2.43 18.85
N ARG A 669 -15.26 3.76 18.85
CA ARG A 669 -16.38 4.51 19.43
C ARG A 669 -17.12 5.25 18.33
N LEU A 670 -18.43 5.39 18.47
CA LEU A 670 -19.22 6.17 17.53
C LEU A 670 -19.62 7.51 18.15
N HIS A 671 -19.32 8.61 17.47
CA HIS A 671 -19.66 9.96 17.90
C HIS A 671 -21.01 10.39 17.32
N PHE A 672 -21.85 11.01 18.14
CA PHE A 672 -23.01 11.77 17.66
C PHE A 672 -22.60 13.24 17.49
N LEU A 673 -22.65 13.72 16.25
CA LEU A 673 -22.21 15.06 15.87
C LEU A 673 -23.39 15.97 15.57
N VAL A 674 -23.28 17.24 15.95
CA VAL A 674 -24.29 18.29 15.74
C VAL A 674 -23.65 19.52 15.09
N TYR A 675 -24.24 19.99 14.00
CA TYR A 675 -23.94 21.27 13.37
C TYR A 675 -25.08 22.26 13.60
N GLU A 676 -24.77 23.38 14.26
CA GLU A 676 -25.68 24.51 14.47
C GLU A 676 -25.29 25.62 13.49
N GLY A 677 -26.10 25.82 12.45
CA GLY A 677 -25.75 26.77 11.39
C GLY A 677 -26.70 26.82 10.20
N ASN A 678 -27.98 26.51 10.43
CA ASN A 678 -29.06 26.85 9.50
C ASN A 678 -29.67 28.19 9.85
#